data_AF-A0A9E2AEI6-F1
#
_entry.id   AF-A0A9E2AEI6-F1
#
_cell.length_a   1.000
_cell.length_b   1.000
_cell.length_c   1.000
_cell.angle_alpha   90.00
_cell.angle_beta   90.00
_cell.angle_gamma   90.00
#
_symmetry.space_group_name_H-M   'P 1'
#
loop_
_entity.id
_entity.type
_entity.pdbx_description
1 polymer ?
#
loop_
_entity_poly.entity_id
_entity_poly.type
_entity_poly.pdbx_seq_one_letter_code
_entity_poly.pdbx_strand_id
1 'polypeptide(L)'
;DIQIILLEENYRSTQDILDVCGRSIAFNQKRLVHSSGLFGNEKVLKASNTSLGASHPKPVIKAYENHFYELTDLLNQIQTLIATGVKPSEIAVLYRKHAQSEALMTLLSDRDMVYSTKRTINVLHEPIIRNVRILLSYVAQQYEDFNAEDNLLFRLLHLPFFDTQSLDLAKLGFYLSSLSMDEDAIPWRVAISDSMLLEQLKIESPNSLLQVGNLIDDWTKSMDSYSLQGFVEYILTSSGVLNYILEHRDRDWNIQLLTTFYNYIKAEIRKNPLLKLADLMNTIDLMDQTGVALPYHKTIYTNDGINLLTAHGAKGLEFENVFLLEVTKDRWQSNRGGGFQFSYPDTITQTSKEDAAESQRRLFYVAMSRAKTHLQISYPEYSDTEKKLQRAGFIDEIEATGFHQVYPDVNNEDVVETQIALLSQALKPKIALPLESLITERLEQFRMSPSALNSYLACPINFFYNYILKVPSIQSEPASYGMAMHAALEKLFNKMLSDDDKAFMESEELIASFEAYMVRQRGAFSTKGFDFHFAKGKKNLVMLYDKKVDEWEKKVETEKFINDVAMSGVPLKGTIDKIEFMGSNLVRLVDYKSGKFDKKRVAAPNDKNPEGGPYWRQLVFYKLLFEGSSYANGRKAQSAMIAYVDSNREDQFDEYAVEFDPDQESKLIEILTATYAKIMNHEFDEGCEEERCQWCQFVKDSKLDVSSEIGFAVVDEDMIRDE
;
A
#
# COMPACT_ATOMS: atom_id res chain seq x y z
N ASP A 1 34.97 19.49 -49.54
CA ASP A 1 35.15 20.46 -48.44
C ASP A 1 33.90 20.53 -47.59
N ILE A 2 34.04 20.33 -46.29
CA ILE A 2 32.95 20.49 -45.32
C ILE A 2 33.16 21.86 -44.67
N GLN A 3 32.21 22.78 -44.85
CA GLN A 3 32.21 24.08 -44.18
C GLN A 3 31.48 23.96 -42.85
N ILE A 4 32.17 24.24 -41.74
CA ILE A 4 31.59 24.25 -40.41
C ILE A 4 31.12 25.67 -40.08
N ILE A 5 29.85 25.81 -39.71
CA ILE A 5 29.24 27.08 -39.31
C ILE A 5 28.95 27.00 -37.81
N LEU A 6 29.58 27.88 -37.03
CA LEU A 6 29.35 27.98 -35.59
C LEU A 6 28.23 28.99 -35.33
N LEU A 7 27.17 28.55 -34.64
CA LEU A 7 26.08 29.42 -34.19
C LEU A 7 26.33 29.83 -32.74
N GLU A 8 26.57 31.12 -32.53
CA GLU A 8 26.93 31.72 -31.24
C GLU A 8 25.84 32.63 -30.67
N GLU A 9 24.91 33.08 -31.51
CA GLU A 9 23.82 33.96 -31.10
C GLU A 9 22.71 33.17 -30.41
N ASN A 10 22.38 33.58 -29.18
CA ASN A 10 21.29 33.05 -28.40
C ASN A 10 20.15 34.07 -28.35
N TYR A 11 19.03 33.71 -28.96
CA TYR A 11 17.84 34.56 -29.06
C TYR A 11 16.85 34.36 -27.89
N ARG A 12 17.27 33.68 -26.81
CA ARG A 12 16.38 33.22 -25.73
C ARG A 12 16.70 33.85 -24.38
N SER A 13 17.91 33.60 -23.88
CA SER A 13 18.30 33.87 -22.49
C SER A 13 19.11 35.15 -22.37
N THR A 14 19.04 35.81 -21.21
CA THR A 14 19.92 36.94 -20.89
C THR A 14 21.39 36.52 -20.81
N GLN A 15 22.29 37.48 -20.99
CA GLN A 15 23.74 37.20 -20.97
C GLN A 15 24.20 36.64 -19.62
N ASP A 16 23.67 37.15 -18.50
CA ASP A 16 24.04 36.65 -17.16
C ASP A 16 23.71 35.15 -16.99
N ILE A 17 22.57 34.68 -17.52
CA ILE A 17 22.21 33.26 -17.51
C ILE A 17 23.16 32.45 -18.39
N LEU A 18 23.47 32.94 -19.59
CA LEU A 18 24.38 32.28 -20.52
C LEU A 18 25.79 32.15 -19.96
N ASP A 19 26.26 33.17 -19.23
CA ASP A 19 27.56 33.18 -18.59
C ASP A 19 27.64 32.11 -17.49
N VAL A 20 26.64 32.02 -16.61
CA VAL A 20 26.53 30.95 -15.59
C VAL A 20 26.53 29.57 -16.25
N CYS A 21 25.72 29.39 -17.29
CA CYS A 21 25.65 28.14 -18.04
C CYS A 21 27.02 27.79 -18.66
N GLY A 22 27.66 28.77 -19.30
CA GLY A 22 28.97 28.66 -19.92
C GLY A 22 30.05 28.21 -18.96
N ARG A 23 30.04 28.76 -17.74
CA ARG A 23 30.97 28.42 -16.65
C ARG A 23 30.82 26.98 -16.19
N SER A 24 29.59 26.51 -15.94
CA SER A 24 29.35 25.12 -15.55
C SER A 24 29.79 24.13 -16.63
N ILE A 25 29.48 24.41 -17.91
CA ILE A 25 29.83 23.49 -19.00
C ILE A 25 31.31 23.54 -19.41
N ALA A 26 32.06 24.58 -18.99
CA ALA A 26 33.50 24.69 -19.24
C ALA A 26 34.32 23.59 -18.54
N PHE A 27 33.80 23.00 -17.46
CA PHE A 27 34.45 21.88 -16.77
C PHE A 27 34.40 20.55 -17.56
N ASN A 28 33.59 20.46 -18.62
CA ASN A 28 33.57 19.29 -19.50
C ASN A 28 34.72 19.33 -20.50
N GLN A 29 35.66 18.39 -20.39
CA GLN A 29 36.88 18.32 -21.20
C GLN A 29 36.64 17.62 -22.55
N LYS A 30 35.71 16.65 -22.62
CA LYS A 30 35.45 15.88 -23.86
C LYS A 30 34.43 16.55 -24.80
N ARG A 31 34.37 17.89 -24.83
CA ARG A 31 33.46 18.62 -25.74
C ARG A 31 34.05 18.68 -27.15
N LEU A 32 33.19 18.59 -28.16
CA LEU A 32 33.54 18.76 -29.58
C LEU A 32 34.29 20.07 -29.87
N VAL A 33 34.03 21.12 -29.08
CA VAL A 33 34.69 22.44 -29.18
C VAL A 33 36.19 22.36 -28.82
N HIS A 34 36.59 21.39 -28.00
CA HIS A 34 38.00 21.13 -27.65
C HIS A 34 38.69 20.16 -28.62
N SER A 35 37.96 19.59 -29.59
CA SER A 35 38.56 18.74 -30.63
C SER A 35 39.39 19.61 -31.57
N SER A 36 40.71 19.46 -31.49
CA SER A 36 41.72 20.30 -32.15
C SER A 36 41.49 20.38 -33.67
N GLY A 37 41.37 21.59 -34.21
CA GLY A 37 41.42 21.87 -35.64
C GLY A 37 40.08 22.02 -36.39
N LEU A 38 38.93 21.79 -35.75
CA LEU A 38 37.60 21.93 -36.39
C LEU A 38 36.85 23.21 -36.01
N PHE A 39 37.11 23.75 -34.83
CA PHE A 39 36.45 24.94 -34.29
C PHE A 39 37.51 25.95 -33.87
N GLY A 40 37.37 27.22 -34.27
CA GLY A 40 38.16 28.32 -33.71
C GLY A 40 37.96 28.38 -32.19
N ASN A 41 39.00 28.77 -31.46
CA ASN A 41 39.07 28.67 -30.01
C ASN A 41 37.80 29.19 -29.31
N GLU A 42 37.03 28.24 -28.76
CA GLU A 42 35.87 28.41 -27.86
C GLU A 42 34.53 28.87 -28.47
N LYS A 43 33.46 28.13 -28.15
CA LYS A 43 32.06 28.50 -28.44
C LYS A 43 31.51 29.29 -27.26
N VAL A 44 31.44 30.62 -27.40
CA VAL A 44 30.85 31.53 -26.41
C VAL A 44 29.50 32.01 -26.91
N LEU A 45 28.44 31.79 -26.13
CA LEU A 45 27.10 32.24 -26.50
C LEU A 45 26.90 33.73 -26.17
N LYS A 46 26.37 34.49 -27.12
CA LYS A 46 26.02 35.91 -26.94
C LYS A 46 24.51 36.08 -26.98
N ALA A 47 23.95 36.80 -26.02
CA ALA A 47 22.55 37.15 -26.01
C ALA A 47 22.26 38.15 -27.15
N SER A 48 21.35 37.78 -28.05
CA SER A 48 20.94 38.59 -29.22
C SER A 48 19.45 38.92 -29.21
N ASN A 49 18.73 38.62 -28.13
CA ASN A 49 17.31 38.94 -28.00
C ASN A 49 17.12 40.42 -27.66
N THR A 50 16.68 41.22 -28.62
CA THR A 50 16.43 42.67 -28.47
C THR A 50 15.15 43.00 -27.70
N SER A 51 14.27 42.03 -27.46
CA SER A 51 13.00 42.22 -26.73
C SER A 51 13.14 42.12 -25.21
N LEU A 52 14.23 41.51 -24.74
CA LEU A 52 14.59 41.46 -23.32
C LEU A 52 15.38 42.73 -23.01
N GLY A 53 14.85 43.59 -22.14
CA GLY A 53 15.48 44.87 -21.79
C GLY A 53 16.87 44.69 -21.14
N ALA A 54 17.60 45.80 -20.97
CA ALA A 54 18.97 45.77 -20.47
C ALA A 54 19.14 45.39 -18.98
N SER A 55 18.04 45.21 -18.22
CA SER A 55 18.09 44.98 -16.78
C SER A 55 17.13 43.89 -16.34
N HIS A 56 17.68 42.72 -16.01
CA HIS A 56 16.97 41.59 -15.40
C HIS A 56 17.70 41.16 -14.11
N PRO A 57 17.01 40.47 -13.18
CA PRO A 57 17.65 39.93 -11.99
C PRO A 57 18.79 38.98 -12.38
N LYS A 58 19.95 39.11 -11.74
CA LYS A 58 21.06 38.18 -11.93
C LYS A 58 20.66 36.79 -11.41
N PRO A 59 21.20 35.69 -11.98
CA PRO A 59 21.03 34.36 -11.43
C PRO A 59 21.49 34.29 -9.97
N VAL A 60 20.70 33.63 -9.12
CA VAL A 60 20.98 33.50 -7.68
C VAL A 60 21.08 32.04 -7.27
N ILE A 61 22.04 31.76 -6.37
CA ILE A 61 22.15 30.49 -5.68
C ILE A 61 21.66 30.70 -4.24
N LYS A 62 20.64 29.95 -3.81
CA LYS A 62 20.09 30.04 -2.45
C LYS A 62 20.38 28.76 -1.66
N ALA A 63 20.92 28.92 -0.46
CA ALA A 63 21.12 27.84 0.50
C ALA A 63 20.06 27.95 1.60
N TYR A 64 19.40 26.84 1.92
CA TYR A 64 18.37 26.77 2.94
C TYR A 64 18.79 25.83 4.06
N GLU A 65 18.26 26.04 5.26
CA GLU A 65 18.54 25.17 6.40
C GLU A 65 18.10 23.72 6.11
N ASN A 66 16.85 23.51 5.71
CA ASN A 66 16.34 22.20 5.33
C ASN A 66 15.34 22.29 4.17
N HIS A 67 14.80 21.13 3.77
CA HIS A 67 13.88 21.03 2.65
C HIS A 67 12.59 21.85 2.83
N PHE A 68 12.07 21.96 4.05
CA PHE A 68 10.86 22.74 4.31
C PHE A 68 11.11 24.24 4.07
N TYR A 69 12.24 24.79 4.52
CA TYR A 69 12.60 26.19 4.27
C TYR A 69 12.71 26.50 2.76
N GLU A 70 13.28 25.57 1.98
CA GLU A 70 13.37 25.69 0.52
C GLU A 70 11.97 25.71 -0.12
N LEU A 71 11.09 24.79 0.27
CA LEU A 71 9.73 24.72 -0.25
C LEU A 71 8.89 25.95 0.12
N THR A 72 8.97 26.40 1.37
CA THR A 72 8.23 27.57 1.86
C THR A 72 8.63 28.84 1.11
N ASP A 73 9.94 29.12 0.99
CA ASP A 73 10.40 30.29 0.22
C ASP A 73 10.03 30.18 -1.26
N LEU A 74 10.14 28.99 -1.86
CA LEU A 74 9.75 28.77 -3.26
C LEU A 74 8.25 29.04 -3.46
N LEU A 75 7.39 28.54 -2.57
CA LEU A 75 5.95 28.72 -2.64
C LEU A 75 5.58 30.20 -2.53
N ASN A 76 6.17 30.92 -1.57
CA ASN A 76 5.96 32.35 -1.38
C ASN A 76 6.44 33.17 -2.61
N GLN A 77 7.55 32.77 -3.25
CA GLN A 77 8.03 33.41 -4.48
C GLN A 77 7.10 33.19 -5.66
N ILE A 78 6.63 31.96 -5.87
CA ILE A 78 5.69 31.66 -6.96
C ILE A 78 4.39 32.43 -6.75
N GLN A 79 3.87 32.48 -5.52
CA GLN A 79 2.68 33.26 -5.18
C GLN A 79 2.87 34.76 -5.44
N THR A 80 4.02 35.31 -5.08
CA THR A 80 4.36 36.72 -5.36
C THR A 80 4.44 36.98 -6.87
N LEU A 81 5.09 36.11 -7.63
CA LEU A 81 5.20 36.24 -9.09
C LEU A 81 3.82 36.27 -9.76
N ILE A 82 2.93 35.35 -9.37
CA ILE A 82 1.56 35.30 -9.89
C ILE A 82 0.78 36.56 -9.48
N ALA A 83 0.90 37.01 -8.24
CA ALA A 83 0.28 38.24 -7.76
C ALA A 83 0.76 39.49 -8.52
N THR A 84 2.03 39.52 -8.95
CA THR A 84 2.60 40.59 -9.79
C THR A 84 2.22 40.50 -11.28
N GLY A 85 1.42 39.51 -11.68
CA GLY A 85 0.90 39.36 -13.04
C GLY A 85 1.72 38.46 -13.97
N VAL A 86 2.70 37.72 -13.45
CA VAL A 86 3.42 36.70 -14.24
C VAL A 86 2.46 35.55 -14.53
N LYS A 87 2.34 35.16 -15.79
CA LYS A 87 1.52 34.01 -16.19
C LYS A 87 2.08 32.74 -15.55
N PRO A 88 1.26 31.88 -14.91
CA PRO A 88 1.79 30.68 -14.28
C PRO A 88 2.49 29.74 -15.27
N SER A 89 2.07 29.74 -16.53
CA SER A 89 2.71 28.98 -17.63
C SER A 89 4.13 29.43 -17.97
N GLU A 90 4.56 30.61 -17.55
CA GLU A 90 5.93 31.12 -17.68
C GLU A 90 6.80 30.85 -16.43
N ILE A 91 6.24 30.14 -15.44
CA ILE A 91 6.96 29.69 -14.24
C ILE A 91 7.24 28.19 -14.36
N ALA A 92 8.49 27.78 -14.16
CA ALA A 92 8.88 26.37 -14.14
C ALA A 92 9.77 26.02 -12.94
N VAL A 93 9.43 24.91 -12.30
CA VAL A 93 10.26 24.27 -11.26
C VAL A 93 10.83 22.99 -11.85
N LEU A 94 12.16 22.94 -11.97
CA LEU A 94 12.90 21.85 -12.59
C LEU A 94 13.65 21.03 -11.55
N TYR A 95 13.54 19.71 -11.66
CA TYR A 95 14.15 18.75 -10.74
C TYR A 95 14.73 17.55 -11.50
N ARG A 96 15.53 16.70 -10.83
CA ARG A 96 16.15 15.53 -11.46
C ARG A 96 15.23 14.31 -11.47
N LYS A 97 14.44 14.11 -10.41
CA LYS A 97 13.54 12.97 -10.17
C LYS A 97 12.16 13.47 -9.75
N HIS A 98 11.10 12.81 -10.21
CA HIS A 98 9.71 13.20 -9.90
C HIS A 98 9.38 13.23 -8.40
N ALA A 99 10.00 12.37 -7.59
CA ALA A 99 9.80 12.36 -6.14
C ALA A 99 10.14 13.71 -5.47
N GLN A 100 10.99 14.54 -6.10
CA GLN A 100 11.37 15.85 -5.54
C GLN A 100 10.25 16.88 -5.60
N SER A 101 9.24 16.70 -6.46
CA SER A 101 8.13 17.64 -6.59
C SER A 101 6.85 17.19 -5.86
N GLU A 102 6.84 16.02 -5.22
CA GLU A 102 5.62 15.48 -4.58
C GLU A 102 5.11 16.39 -3.47
N ALA A 103 5.98 16.81 -2.55
CA ALA A 103 5.63 17.76 -1.50
C ALA A 103 5.16 19.12 -2.07
N LEU A 104 5.84 19.63 -3.11
CA LEU A 104 5.45 20.88 -3.75
C LEU A 104 4.09 20.79 -4.46
N MET A 105 3.79 19.67 -5.13
CA MET A 105 2.49 19.44 -5.77
C MET A 105 1.35 19.46 -4.74
N THR A 106 1.56 18.81 -3.61
CA THR A 106 0.63 18.84 -2.48
C THR A 106 0.38 20.26 -1.99
N LEU A 107 1.44 21.03 -1.75
CA LEU A 107 1.33 22.41 -1.25
C LEU A 107 0.69 23.37 -2.27
N LEU A 108 0.98 23.19 -3.56
CA LEU A 108 0.34 23.98 -4.62
C LEU A 108 -1.16 23.67 -4.73
N SER A 109 -1.54 22.40 -4.62
CA SER A 109 -2.95 22.00 -4.57
C SER A 109 -3.68 22.58 -3.35
N ASP A 110 -3.02 22.61 -2.19
CA ASP A 110 -3.58 23.15 -0.95
C ASP A 110 -3.87 24.67 -1.03
N ARG A 111 -3.04 25.41 -1.78
CA ARG A 111 -3.23 26.86 -2.04
C ARG A 111 -4.05 27.18 -3.30
N ASP A 112 -4.78 26.21 -3.87
CA ASP A 112 -5.54 26.35 -5.12
C ASP A 112 -4.70 26.85 -6.31
N MET A 113 -3.40 26.60 -6.30
CA MET A 113 -2.47 27.03 -7.35
C MET A 113 -2.40 25.97 -8.44
N VAL A 114 -2.87 26.34 -9.63
CA VAL A 114 -2.90 25.45 -10.79
C VAL A 114 -1.49 25.12 -11.28
N TYR A 115 -1.18 23.82 -11.39
CA TYR A 115 0.11 23.35 -11.91
C TYR A 115 -0.04 22.30 -13.01
N SER A 116 0.98 22.24 -13.86
CA SER A 116 1.17 21.28 -14.95
C SER A 116 2.32 20.35 -14.61
N THR A 117 2.07 19.04 -14.68
CA THR A 117 3.08 18.00 -14.47
C THR A 117 2.90 16.88 -15.48
N LYS A 118 4.01 16.25 -15.85
CA LYS A 118 4.04 15.01 -16.62
C LYS A 118 4.45 13.88 -15.69
N ARG A 119 3.49 13.26 -15.01
CA ARG A 119 3.76 12.11 -14.14
C ARG A 119 3.35 10.83 -14.87
N THR A 120 4.25 9.86 -14.92
CA THR A 120 3.85 8.49 -15.22
C THR A 120 3.24 7.91 -13.97
N ILE A 121 1.94 7.66 -14.00
CA ILE A 121 1.22 6.98 -12.93
C ILE A 121 0.96 5.52 -13.32
N ASN A 122 0.69 4.67 -12.34
CA ASN A 122 0.15 3.34 -12.57
C ASN A 122 -1.37 3.40 -12.54
N VAL A 123 -2.00 3.24 -13.71
CA VAL A 123 -3.47 3.25 -13.87
C VAL A 123 -4.14 2.24 -12.96
N LEU A 124 -3.50 1.10 -12.68
CA LEU A 124 -4.05 0.03 -11.84
C LEU A 124 -4.23 0.43 -10.37
N HIS A 125 -3.56 1.49 -9.92
CA HIS A 125 -3.62 2.01 -8.55
C HIS A 125 -4.60 3.17 -8.38
N GLU A 126 -5.17 3.69 -9.46
CA GLU A 126 -6.12 4.80 -9.39
C GLU A 126 -7.49 4.31 -8.86
N PRO A 127 -8.16 5.07 -7.98
CA PRO A 127 -9.36 4.59 -7.27
C PRO A 127 -10.46 4.04 -8.18
N ILE A 128 -10.79 4.75 -9.28
CA ILE A 128 -11.83 4.31 -10.22
C ILE A 128 -11.48 2.97 -10.87
N ILE A 129 -10.20 2.73 -11.17
CA ILE A 129 -9.76 1.47 -11.79
C ILE A 129 -9.72 0.35 -10.77
N ARG A 130 -9.35 0.62 -9.52
CA ARG A 130 -9.49 -0.37 -8.43
C ARG A 130 -10.95 -0.79 -8.24
N ASN A 131 -11.89 0.13 -8.28
CA ASN A 131 -13.32 -0.16 -8.18
C ASN A 131 -13.79 -1.06 -9.34
N VAL A 132 -13.37 -0.73 -10.57
CA VAL A 132 -13.65 -1.57 -11.75
C VAL A 132 -12.99 -2.94 -11.63
N ARG A 133 -11.79 -3.04 -11.07
CA ARG A 133 -11.12 -4.32 -10.83
C ARG A 133 -11.87 -5.17 -9.81
N ILE A 134 -12.32 -4.61 -8.68
CA ILE A 134 -13.15 -5.31 -7.69
C ILE A 134 -14.38 -5.91 -8.37
N LEU A 135 -15.07 -5.12 -9.20
CA LEU A 135 -16.22 -5.56 -9.97
C LEU A 135 -15.89 -6.73 -10.91
N LEU A 136 -14.84 -6.60 -11.73
CA LEU A 136 -14.44 -7.64 -12.69
C LEU A 136 -13.92 -8.92 -11.99
N SER A 137 -13.16 -8.78 -10.90
CA SER A 137 -12.67 -9.91 -10.10
C SER A 137 -13.83 -10.68 -9.47
N TYR A 138 -14.84 -10.00 -8.96
CA TYR A 138 -16.02 -10.66 -8.37
C TYR A 138 -16.77 -11.47 -9.42
N VAL A 139 -17.06 -10.86 -10.58
CA VAL A 139 -17.75 -11.55 -11.67
C VAL A 139 -16.93 -12.75 -12.19
N ALA A 140 -15.60 -12.61 -12.27
CA ALA A 140 -14.72 -13.70 -12.68
C ALA A 140 -14.81 -14.91 -11.73
N GLN A 141 -14.78 -14.66 -10.42
CA GLN A 141 -14.85 -15.70 -9.40
C GLN A 141 -16.23 -16.35 -9.33
N GLN A 142 -17.30 -15.54 -9.43
CA GLN A 142 -18.69 -16.01 -9.40
C GLN A 142 -19.04 -16.98 -10.53
N TYR A 143 -18.32 -16.88 -11.65
CA TYR A 143 -18.45 -17.81 -12.76
C TYR A 143 -17.74 -19.15 -12.52
N GLU A 144 -16.62 -19.15 -11.79
CA GLU A 144 -15.87 -20.38 -11.47
C GLU A 144 -16.45 -21.13 -10.26
N ASP A 145 -16.93 -20.39 -9.25
CA ASP A 145 -17.55 -20.92 -8.05
C ASP A 145 -18.80 -20.09 -7.69
N PHE A 146 -19.93 -20.78 -7.47
CA PHE A 146 -21.18 -20.14 -7.05
C PHE A 146 -21.04 -19.44 -5.68
N ASN A 147 -20.11 -19.91 -4.84
CA ASN A 147 -19.78 -19.33 -3.54
C ASN A 147 -18.56 -18.38 -3.65
N ALA A 148 -18.56 -17.48 -4.63
CA ALA A 148 -17.53 -16.45 -4.74
C ALA A 148 -17.38 -15.63 -3.44
N GLU A 149 -16.20 -15.06 -3.21
CA GLU A 149 -15.84 -14.54 -1.89
C GLU A 149 -16.83 -13.47 -1.42
N ASP A 150 -17.52 -13.76 -0.33
CA ASP A 150 -18.39 -12.81 0.37
C ASP A 150 -17.64 -11.52 0.76
N ASN A 151 -16.32 -11.57 0.97
CA ASN A 151 -15.48 -10.38 1.17
C ASN A 151 -15.44 -9.48 -0.08
N LEU A 152 -15.28 -10.10 -1.25
CA LEU A 152 -15.24 -9.36 -2.49
C LEU A 152 -16.62 -8.83 -2.86
N LEU A 153 -17.68 -9.59 -2.57
CA LEU A 153 -19.06 -9.10 -2.65
C LEU A 153 -19.30 -7.92 -1.70
N PHE A 154 -18.86 -8.01 -0.45
CA PHE A 154 -18.99 -6.91 0.51
C PHE A 154 -18.32 -5.63 0.01
N ARG A 155 -17.11 -5.74 -0.54
CA ARG A 155 -16.41 -4.61 -1.18
C ARG A 155 -17.14 -4.09 -2.41
N LEU A 156 -17.65 -5.01 -3.25
CA LEU A 156 -18.44 -4.67 -4.43
C LEU A 156 -19.69 -3.88 -4.06
N LEU A 157 -20.40 -4.29 -3.01
CA LEU A 157 -21.62 -3.62 -2.56
C LEU A 157 -21.32 -2.17 -2.15
N HIS A 158 -20.17 -1.90 -1.53
CA HIS A 158 -19.73 -0.55 -1.14
C HIS A 158 -19.18 0.30 -2.28
N LEU A 159 -19.21 -0.18 -3.53
CA LEU A 159 -18.78 0.63 -4.66
C LEU A 159 -19.75 1.81 -4.85
N PRO A 160 -19.23 3.02 -5.10
CA PRO A 160 -20.03 4.25 -5.03
C PRO A 160 -21.08 4.37 -6.14
N PHE A 161 -21.08 3.47 -7.12
CA PHE A 161 -22.02 3.43 -8.23
C PHE A 161 -23.21 2.48 -8.03
N PHE A 162 -23.31 1.79 -6.89
CA PHE A 162 -24.46 0.94 -6.56
C PHE A 162 -25.44 1.55 -5.54
N ASP A 163 -25.16 2.77 -5.04
CA ASP A 163 -26.02 3.51 -4.12
C ASP A 163 -26.53 2.67 -2.94
N THR A 164 -25.67 1.79 -2.41
CA THR A 164 -25.96 1.00 -1.22
C THR A 164 -25.50 1.77 0.02
N GLN A 165 -26.25 1.65 1.10
CA GLN A 165 -25.87 2.29 2.36
C GLN A 165 -24.98 1.39 3.21
N SER A 166 -23.87 1.92 3.71
CA SER A 166 -22.95 1.17 4.58
C SER A 166 -23.65 0.66 5.86
N LEU A 167 -24.63 1.41 6.36
CA LEU A 167 -25.44 1.01 7.51
C LEU A 167 -26.25 -0.26 7.22
N ASP A 168 -26.87 -0.35 6.05
CA ASP A 168 -27.65 -1.52 5.63
C ASP A 168 -26.76 -2.75 5.44
N LEU A 169 -25.57 -2.56 4.86
CA LEU A 169 -24.59 -3.63 4.71
C LEU A 169 -24.07 -4.12 6.06
N ALA A 170 -23.89 -3.22 7.03
CA ALA A 170 -23.52 -3.60 8.39
C ALA A 170 -24.65 -4.39 9.08
N LYS A 171 -25.92 -3.94 9.00
CA LYS A 171 -27.09 -4.67 9.53
C LYS A 171 -27.14 -6.10 8.96
N LEU A 172 -26.96 -6.23 7.65
CA LEU A 172 -26.95 -7.52 6.96
C LEU A 172 -25.78 -8.40 7.43
N GLY A 173 -24.58 -7.84 7.52
CA GLY A 173 -23.40 -8.55 7.99
C GLY A 173 -23.53 -9.03 9.44
N PHE A 174 -24.10 -8.20 10.32
CA PHE A 174 -24.39 -8.59 11.69
C PHE A 174 -25.34 -9.80 11.75
N TYR A 175 -26.44 -9.75 11.00
CA TYR A 175 -27.40 -10.84 10.92
C TYR A 175 -26.76 -12.14 10.41
N LEU A 176 -26.05 -12.12 9.29
CA LEU A 176 -25.42 -13.32 8.71
C LEU A 176 -24.36 -13.90 9.65
N SER A 177 -23.60 -13.05 10.34
CA SER A 177 -22.60 -13.48 11.31
C SER A 177 -23.17 -14.11 12.59
N SER A 178 -24.47 -13.92 12.85
CA SER A 178 -25.18 -14.55 13.96
C SER A 178 -25.63 -15.97 13.62
N LEU A 179 -25.87 -16.24 12.33
CA LEU A 179 -26.27 -17.55 11.82
C LEU A 179 -25.08 -18.50 11.55
N SER A 180 -23.87 -17.94 11.36
CA SER A 180 -22.67 -18.68 10.93
C SER A 180 -22.12 -19.70 11.95
N MET A 181 -22.83 -19.98 13.04
CA MET A 181 -22.46 -21.01 14.04
C MET A 181 -23.30 -22.30 13.90
N ASP A 182 -24.36 -22.28 13.09
CA ASP A 182 -25.27 -23.41 12.84
C ASP A 182 -25.14 -23.95 11.40
N GLU A 183 -25.68 -25.15 11.13
CA GLU A 183 -25.75 -25.77 9.78
C GLU A 183 -26.52 -24.93 8.73
N ASP A 184 -27.14 -23.82 9.15
CA ASP A 184 -28.03 -22.94 8.37
C ASP A 184 -27.35 -21.64 7.86
N ALA A 185 -26.02 -21.64 7.65
CA ALA A 185 -25.31 -20.46 7.17
C ALA A 185 -25.82 -19.98 5.79
N ILE A 186 -26.31 -18.74 5.73
CA ILE A 186 -26.81 -18.12 4.49
C ILE A 186 -25.66 -17.35 3.82
N PRO A 187 -25.30 -17.63 2.55
CA PRO A 187 -24.32 -16.84 1.81
C PRO A 187 -24.80 -15.41 1.57
N TRP A 188 -23.88 -14.43 1.56
CA TRP A 188 -24.25 -13.02 1.32
C TRP A 188 -24.99 -12.83 0.00
N ARG A 189 -24.57 -13.57 -1.04
CA ARG A 189 -25.22 -13.55 -2.35
C ARG A 189 -26.71 -13.89 -2.30
N VAL A 190 -27.09 -14.87 -1.48
CA VAL A 190 -28.51 -15.24 -1.31
C VAL A 190 -29.22 -14.15 -0.52
N ALA A 191 -28.58 -13.63 0.52
CA ALA A 191 -29.16 -12.65 1.42
C ALA A 191 -29.50 -11.31 0.73
N ILE A 192 -28.64 -10.82 -0.18
CA ILE A 192 -28.91 -9.57 -0.93
C ILE A 192 -30.03 -9.71 -1.96
N SER A 193 -30.39 -10.93 -2.34
CA SER A 193 -31.45 -11.22 -3.31
C SER A 193 -32.78 -11.62 -2.63
N ASP A 194 -32.81 -11.77 -1.31
CA ASP A 194 -34.01 -12.16 -0.56
C ASP A 194 -34.77 -10.92 -0.04
N SER A 195 -35.82 -10.53 -0.77
CA SER A 195 -36.62 -9.35 -0.41
C SER A 195 -37.30 -9.46 0.96
N MET A 196 -37.68 -10.67 1.38
CA MET A 196 -38.34 -10.88 2.68
C MET A 196 -37.34 -10.70 3.81
N LEU A 197 -36.12 -11.21 3.65
CA LEU A 197 -35.05 -11.02 4.61
C LEU A 197 -34.68 -9.54 4.77
N LEU A 198 -34.52 -8.82 3.66
CA LEU A 198 -34.19 -7.38 3.70
C LEU A 198 -35.27 -6.56 4.40
N GLU A 199 -36.55 -6.90 4.20
CA GLU A 199 -37.67 -6.27 4.90
C GLU A 199 -37.66 -6.57 6.41
N GLN A 200 -37.42 -7.84 6.78
CA GLN A 200 -37.30 -8.26 8.18
C GLN A 200 -36.18 -7.52 8.92
N LEU A 201 -35.05 -7.28 8.25
CA LEU A 201 -33.90 -6.55 8.80
C LEU A 201 -34.06 -5.04 8.78
N LYS A 202 -35.18 -4.51 8.25
CA LYS A 202 -35.45 -3.07 8.12
C LYS A 202 -34.30 -2.33 7.42
N ILE A 203 -33.86 -2.91 6.30
CA ILE A 203 -32.92 -2.28 5.38
C ILE A 203 -33.59 -1.04 4.78
N GLU A 204 -32.89 0.09 4.75
CA GLU A 204 -33.41 1.38 4.29
C GLU A 204 -33.40 1.48 2.76
N SER A 205 -32.41 0.86 2.12
CA SER A 205 -32.18 0.85 0.68
C SER A 205 -32.26 -0.57 0.05
N PRO A 206 -33.35 -1.35 0.27
CA PRO A 206 -33.43 -2.74 -0.16
C PRO A 206 -33.42 -2.87 -1.69
N ASN A 207 -33.96 -1.88 -2.41
CA ASN A 207 -33.96 -1.87 -3.87
C ASN A 207 -32.54 -1.82 -4.46
N SER A 208 -31.62 -1.07 -3.84
CA SER A 208 -30.23 -1.00 -4.29
C SER A 208 -29.55 -2.36 -4.19
N LEU A 209 -29.74 -3.08 -3.06
CA LEU A 209 -29.20 -4.43 -2.87
C LEU A 209 -29.80 -5.45 -3.85
N LEU A 210 -31.12 -5.43 -4.04
CA LEU A 210 -31.81 -6.30 -5.00
C LEU A 210 -31.36 -6.02 -6.45
N GLN A 211 -31.13 -4.76 -6.81
CA GLN A 211 -30.61 -4.38 -8.12
C GLN A 211 -29.20 -4.95 -8.34
N VAL A 212 -28.32 -4.86 -7.35
CA VAL A 212 -26.99 -5.47 -7.44
C VAL A 212 -27.09 -6.99 -7.59
N GLY A 213 -27.96 -7.65 -6.82
CA GLY A 213 -28.22 -9.09 -6.94
C GLY A 213 -28.66 -9.49 -8.36
N ASN A 214 -29.60 -8.74 -8.95
CA ASN A 214 -30.08 -8.96 -10.32
C ASN A 214 -28.98 -8.72 -11.37
N LEU A 215 -28.16 -7.68 -11.21
CA LEU A 215 -27.04 -7.41 -12.12
C LEU A 215 -26.03 -8.58 -12.14
N ILE A 216 -25.70 -9.11 -10.96
CA ILE A 216 -24.79 -10.25 -10.84
C ILE A 216 -25.39 -11.49 -11.52
N ASP A 217 -26.69 -11.76 -11.34
CA ASP A 217 -27.40 -12.84 -12.03
C ASP A 217 -27.31 -12.69 -13.55
N ASP A 218 -27.55 -11.48 -14.06
CA ASP A 218 -27.56 -11.18 -15.49
C ASP A 218 -26.15 -11.28 -16.10
N TRP A 219 -25.12 -10.79 -15.42
CA TRP A 219 -23.72 -10.96 -15.84
C TRP A 219 -23.33 -12.43 -15.88
N THR A 220 -23.68 -13.21 -14.85
CA THR A 220 -23.35 -14.64 -14.78
C THR A 220 -24.00 -15.42 -15.92
N LYS A 221 -25.28 -15.14 -16.23
CA LYS A 221 -26.01 -15.78 -17.34
C LYS A 221 -25.48 -15.37 -18.72
N SER A 222 -24.98 -14.14 -18.84
CA SER A 222 -24.58 -13.57 -20.12
C SER A 222 -23.14 -13.90 -20.51
N MET A 223 -22.29 -14.37 -19.59
CA MET A 223 -20.85 -14.52 -19.84
C MET A 223 -20.49 -15.39 -21.05
N ASP A 224 -21.22 -16.49 -21.28
CA ASP A 224 -21.01 -17.37 -22.44
C ASP A 224 -21.56 -16.80 -23.76
N SER A 225 -22.37 -15.74 -23.70
CA SER A 225 -23.01 -15.12 -24.86
C SER A 225 -22.19 -13.99 -25.49
N TYR A 226 -21.12 -13.54 -24.83
CA TYR A 226 -20.30 -12.41 -25.26
C TYR A 226 -18.84 -12.84 -25.48
N SER A 227 -18.15 -12.13 -26.37
CA SER A 227 -16.68 -12.13 -26.33
C SER A 227 -16.19 -11.44 -25.06
N LEU A 228 -15.01 -11.76 -24.54
CA LEU A 228 -14.46 -11.11 -23.34
C LEU A 228 -14.48 -9.58 -23.45
N GLN A 229 -14.12 -9.05 -24.63
CA GLN A 229 -14.17 -7.61 -24.89
C GLN A 229 -15.60 -7.05 -24.74
N GLY A 230 -16.57 -7.67 -25.41
CA GLY A 230 -17.97 -7.23 -25.35
C GLY A 230 -18.59 -7.43 -23.96
N PHE A 231 -18.16 -8.45 -23.23
CA PHE A 231 -18.61 -8.71 -21.87
C PHE A 231 -18.12 -7.63 -20.89
N VAL A 232 -16.86 -7.22 -20.99
CA VAL A 232 -16.32 -6.10 -20.21
C VAL A 232 -17.05 -4.80 -20.53
N GLU A 233 -17.33 -4.51 -21.80
CA GLU A 233 -18.14 -3.33 -22.19
C GLU A 233 -19.55 -3.39 -21.59
N TYR A 234 -20.18 -4.57 -21.62
CA TYR A 234 -21.50 -4.79 -21.03
C TYR A 234 -21.50 -4.54 -19.52
N ILE A 235 -20.53 -5.08 -18.77
CA ILE A 235 -20.39 -4.86 -17.33
C ILE A 235 -20.18 -3.37 -17.04
N LEU A 236 -19.27 -2.69 -17.73
CA LEU A 236 -19.00 -1.27 -17.50
C LEU A 236 -20.23 -0.38 -17.75
N THR A 237 -21.08 -0.75 -18.69
CA THR A 237 -22.29 0.00 -19.02
C THR A 237 -23.43 -0.30 -18.05
N SER A 238 -23.67 -1.58 -17.73
CA SER A 238 -24.79 -2.01 -16.88
C SER A 238 -24.56 -1.81 -15.39
N SER A 239 -23.31 -1.75 -14.93
CA SER A 239 -22.95 -1.53 -13.51
C SER A 239 -23.14 -0.10 -13.00
N GLY A 240 -23.40 0.87 -13.89
CA GLY A 240 -23.47 2.29 -13.52
C GLY A 240 -22.11 3.01 -13.42
N VAL A 241 -20.99 2.32 -13.64
CA VAL A 241 -19.63 2.91 -13.63
C VAL A 241 -19.53 4.13 -14.54
N LEU A 242 -20.07 4.05 -15.77
CA LEU A 242 -20.01 5.17 -16.71
C LEU A 242 -20.81 6.38 -16.22
N ASN A 243 -22.01 6.19 -15.68
CA ASN A 243 -22.82 7.27 -15.14
C ASN A 243 -22.12 7.95 -13.96
N TYR A 244 -21.57 7.16 -13.05
CA TYR A 244 -20.78 7.65 -11.93
C TYR A 244 -19.59 8.50 -12.37
N ILE A 245 -18.87 8.08 -13.41
CA ILE A 245 -17.76 8.86 -13.96
C ILE A 245 -18.25 10.18 -14.55
N LEU A 246 -19.38 10.19 -15.26
CA LEU A 246 -19.92 11.39 -15.91
C LEU A 246 -20.38 12.46 -14.91
N GLU A 247 -20.84 12.04 -13.73
CA GLU A 247 -21.27 12.93 -12.64
C GLU A 247 -20.11 13.39 -11.73
N HIS A 248 -18.95 12.75 -11.80
CA HIS A 248 -17.79 13.07 -10.96
C HIS A 248 -17.09 14.38 -11.42
N ARG A 249 -16.59 15.17 -10.46
CA ARG A 249 -15.85 16.43 -10.74
C ARG A 249 -14.65 16.23 -11.70
N ASP A 250 -14.00 15.08 -11.57
CA ASP A 250 -12.81 14.66 -12.32
C ASP A 250 -13.15 13.77 -13.53
N ARG A 251 -14.33 13.95 -14.15
CA ARG A 251 -14.83 13.06 -15.23
C ARG A 251 -13.84 12.83 -16.37
N ASP A 252 -13.16 13.88 -16.82
CA ASP A 252 -12.24 13.80 -17.96
C ASP A 252 -11.04 12.91 -17.64
N TRP A 253 -10.55 13.02 -16.40
CA TRP A 253 -9.49 12.19 -15.87
C TRP A 253 -9.92 10.73 -15.74
N ASN A 254 -11.07 10.49 -15.12
CA ASN A 254 -11.59 9.14 -14.90
C ASN A 254 -11.90 8.41 -16.21
N ILE A 255 -12.41 9.11 -17.23
CA ILE A 255 -12.60 8.54 -18.58
C ILE A 255 -11.27 8.18 -19.24
N GLN A 256 -10.23 9.00 -19.10
CA GLN A 256 -8.90 8.68 -19.64
C GLN A 256 -8.30 7.44 -18.99
N LEU A 257 -8.45 7.30 -17.67
CA LEU A 257 -8.04 6.11 -16.93
C LEU A 257 -8.77 4.87 -17.42
N LEU A 258 -10.11 4.94 -17.49
CA LEU A 258 -10.93 3.82 -17.93
C LEU A 258 -10.60 3.42 -19.38
N THR A 259 -10.39 4.41 -20.26
CA THR A 259 -9.99 4.18 -21.66
C THR A 259 -8.62 3.50 -21.74
N THR A 260 -7.66 3.92 -20.91
CA THR A 260 -6.32 3.32 -20.88
C THR A 260 -6.37 1.87 -20.40
N PHE A 261 -7.11 1.61 -19.32
CA PHE A 261 -7.35 0.27 -18.82
C PHE A 261 -8.04 -0.61 -19.87
N TYR A 262 -9.07 -0.08 -20.53
CA TYR A 262 -9.79 -0.80 -21.57
C TYR A 262 -8.93 -1.10 -22.82
N ASN A 263 -8.06 -0.18 -23.22
CA ASN A 263 -7.10 -0.40 -24.30
C ASN A 263 -6.06 -1.48 -23.95
N TYR A 264 -5.64 -1.54 -22.68
CA TYR A 264 -4.80 -2.63 -22.18
C TYR A 264 -5.52 -3.98 -22.31
N ILE A 265 -6.78 -4.09 -21.88
CA ILE A 265 -7.59 -5.31 -22.04
C ILE A 265 -7.68 -5.72 -23.51
N LYS A 266 -7.97 -4.77 -24.41
CA LYS A 266 -7.97 -5.02 -25.86
C LYS A 266 -6.63 -5.54 -26.37
N ALA A 267 -5.52 -5.02 -25.87
CA ALA A 267 -4.19 -5.46 -26.26
C ALA A 267 -3.89 -6.89 -25.80
N GLU A 268 -4.28 -7.27 -24.57
CA GLU A 268 -4.13 -8.64 -24.06
C GLU A 268 -4.99 -9.64 -24.82
N ILE A 269 -6.24 -9.29 -25.14
CA ILE A 269 -7.12 -10.13 -25.97
C ILE A 269 -6.55 -10.34 -27.37
N ARG A 270 -5.90 -9.33 -27.96
CA ARG A 270 -5.22 -9.50 -29.26
C ARG A 270 -4.04 -10.47 -29.20
N LYS A 271 -3.35 -10.54 -28.05
CA LYS A 271 -2.25 -11.51 -27.85
C LYS A 271 -2.78 -12.92 -27.65
N ASN A 272 -3.88 -13.07 -26.90
CA ASN A 272 -4.53 -14.34 -26.65
C ASN A 272 -6.05 -14.24 -26.87
N PRO A 273 -6.57 -14.64 -28.05
CA PRO A 273 -8.01 -14.58 -28.33
C PRO A 273 -8.88 -15.49 -27.46
N LEU A 274 -8.29 -16.50 -26.80
CA LEU A 274 -8.99 -17.43 -25.89
C LEU A 274 -8.90 -17.01 -24.41
N LEU A 275 -8.39 -15.80 -24.14
CA LEU A 275 -8.26 -15.27 -22.79
C LEU A 275 -9.64 -15.19 -22.12
N LYS A 276 -9.76 -15.77 -20.92
CA LYS A 276 -10.95 -15.62 -20.06
C LYS A 276 -10.81 -14.44 -19.11
N LEU A 277 -11.92 -14.03 -18.50
CA LEU A 277 -11.92 -12.94 -17.52
C LEU A 277 -11.03 -13.27 -16.30
N ALA A 278 -11.09 -14.51 -15.80
CA ALA A 278 -10.24 -14.97 -14.70
C ALA A 278 -8.74 -14.90 -15.05
N ASP A 279 -8.35 -15.30 -16.27
CA ASP A 279 -6.96 -15.20 -16.73
C ASP A 279 -6.47 -13.74 -16.80
N LEU A 280 -7.33 -12.83 -17.23
CA LEU A 280 -7.06 -11.40 -17.26
C LEU A 280 -6.84 -10.84 -15.85
N MET A 281 -7.71 -11.20 -14.89
CA MET A 281 -7.57 -10.75 -13.50
C MET A 281 -6.30 -11.29 -12.86
N ASN A 282 -6.00 -12.58 -13.06
CA ASN A 282 -4.73 -13.18 -12.61
C ASN A 282 -3.50 -12.47 -13.18
N THR A 283 -3.58 -12.01 -14.43
CA THR A 283 -2.49 -11.23 -15.07
C THR A 283 -2.30 -9.88 -14.39
N ILE A 284 -3.38 -9.18 -14.07
CA ILE A 284 -3.34 -7.88 -13.36
C ILE A 284 -2.82 -8.07 -11.93
N ASP A 285 -3.23 -9.12 -11.23
CA ASP A 285 -2.73 -9.40 -9.88
C ASP A 285 -1.24 -9.74 -9.90
N LEU A 286 -0.77 -10.47 -10.92
CA LEU A 286 0.65 -10.70 -11.15
C LEU A 286 1.41 -9.40 -11.41
N MET A 287 0.82 -8.45 -12.16
CA MET A 287 1.41 -7.13 -12.38
C MET A 287 1.64 -6.39 -11.06
N ASP A 288 0.64 -6.39 -10.17
CA ASP A 288 0.76 -5.77 -8.84
C ASP A 288 1.82 -6.47 -7.97
N GLN A 289 1.84 -7.81 -7.98
CA GLN A 289 2.81 -8.60 -7.22
C GLN A 289 4.26 -8.38 -7.70
N THR A 290 4.46 -8.17 -9.00
CA THR A 290 5.77 -7.99 -9.63
C THR A 290 6.18 -6.52 -9.78
N GLY A 291 5.29 -5.58 -9.47
CA GLY A 291 5.53 -4.14 -9.62
C GLY A 291 5.52 -3.66 -11.08
N VAL A 292 4.91 -4.42 -11.99
CA VAL A 292 4.73 -4.02 -13.39
C VAL A 292 3.56 -3.04 -13.46
N ALA A 293 3.84 -1.79 -13.79
CA ALA A 293 2.82 -0.76 -13.92
C ALA A 293 2.10 -0.82 -15.28
N LEU A 294 0.84 -0.38 -15.33
CA LEU A 294 0.19 0.10 -16.54
C LEU A 294 0.41 1.62 -16.62
N PRO A 295 1.45 2.09 -17.34
CA PRO A 295 1.82 3.49 -17.31
C PRO A 295 0.78 4.34 -18.05
N TYR A 296 0.31 5.39 -17.40
CA TYR A 296 -0.33 6.52 -18.07
C TYR A 296 0.42 7.80 -17.75
N HIS A 297 0.70 8.59 -18.77
CA HIS A 297 1.25 9.92 -18.58
C HIS A 297 0.11 10.86 -18.22
N LYS A 298 -0.18 10.99 -16.92
CA LYS A 298 -1.05 12.04 -16.42
C LYS A 298 -0.42 13.35 -16.85
N THR A 299 -1.07 14.01 -17.80
CA THR A 299 -0.69 15.34 -18.19
C THR A 299 -1.81 16.26 -17.77
N ILE A 300 -1.62 16.92 -16.63
CA ILE A 300 -2.48 18.01 -16.21
C ILE A 300 -2.06 19.20 -17.08
N TYR A 301 -2.56 19.27 -18.33
CA TYR A 301 -2.38 20.46 -19.14
C TYR A 301 -3.46 21.45 -18.77
N THR A 302 -3.16 22.30 -17.83
CA THR A 302 -3.72 23.64 -17.80
C THR A 302 -2.78 24.53 -18.58
N ASN A 303 -3.24 25.08 -19.71
CA ASN A 303 -2.43 26.00 -20.52
C ASN A 303 -1.89 27.19 -19.71
N ASP A 304 -2.52 27.50 -18.56
CA ASP A 304 -2.15 28.56 -17.63
C ASP A 304 -1.67 28.04 -16.25
N GLY A 305 -1.03 26.87 -16.16
CA GLY A 305 -0.51 26.32 -14.89
C GLY A 305 1.02 26.38 -14.74
N ILE A 306 1.50 26.36 -13.49
CA ILE A 306 2.93 26.30 -13.12
C ILE A 306 3.57 24.99 -13.61
N ASN A 307 4.70 25.04 -14.31
CA ASN A 307 5.29 23.85 -14.91
C ASN A 307 6.24 23.11 -13.95
N LEU A 308 5.85 21.91 -13.51
CA LEU A 308 6.68 21.00 -12.71
C LEU A 308 7.25 19.91 -13.61
N LEU A 309 8.55 19.99 -13.90
CA LEU A 309 9.18 19.16 -14.94
C LEU A 309 10.50 18.57 -14.47
N THR A 310 10.82 17.37 -14.97
CA THR A 310 12.21 16.89 -14.86
C THR A 310 13.11 17.68 -15.81
N ALA A 311 14.39 17.83 -15.46
CA ALA A 311 15.39 18.48 -16.32
C ALA A 311 15.43 17.89 -17.74
N HIS A 312 15.20 16.59 -17.89
CA HIS A 312 15.06 15.93 -19.20
C HIS A 312 13.75 16.32 -19.91
N GLY A 313 12.63 16.34 -19.19
CA GLY A 313 11.32 16.69 -19.71
C GLY A 313 11.19 18.15 -20.14
N ALA A 314 12.02 19.05 -19.59
CA ALA A 314 12.07 20.46 -19.99
C ALA A 314 12.80 20.70 -21.32
N LYS A 315 13.49 19.70 -21.88
CA LYS A 315 14.27 19.86 -23.12
C LYS A 315 13.35 20.30 -24.26
N GLY A 316 13.68 21.46 -24.85
CA GLY A 316 12.90 22.08 -25.94
C GLY A 316 11.88 23.11 -25.47
N LEU A 317 11.59 23.19 -24.17
CA LEU A 317 10.73 24.21 -23.57
C LEU A 317 11.56 25.41 -23.10
N GLU A 318 10.88 26.51 -22.77
CA GLU A 318 11.45 27.80 -22.35
C GLU A 318 10.47 28.52 -21.42
N PHE A 319 10.97 29.16 -20.36
CA PHE A 319 10.16 29.83 -19.35
C PHE A 319 10.80 31.13 -18.91
N GLU A 320 10.00 32.14 -18.57
CA GLU A 320 10.49 33.40 -18.00
C GLU A 320 11.23 33.16 -16.68
N ASN A 321 10.62 32.42 -15.75
CA ASN A 321 11.14 32.14 -14.42
C ASN A 321 11.41 30.65 -14.23
N VAL A 322 12.66 30.29 -13.94
CA VAL A 322 13.08 28.90 -13.71
C VAL A 322 13.72 28.73 -12.34
N PHE A 323 13.19 27.77 -11.57
CA PHE A 323 13.70 27.35 -10.27
C PHE A 323 14.28 25.94 -10.37
N LEU A 324 15.55 25.74 -10.01
CA LEU A 324 16.16 24.41 -9.89
C LEU A 324 16.10 23.96 -8.43
N LEU A 325 15.33 22.90 -8.16
CA LEU A 325 15.01 22.42 -6.82
C LEU A 325 16.00 21.35 -6.33
N GLU A 326 16.35 21.41 -5.03
CA GLU A 326 17.16 20.44 -4.31
C GLU A 326 18.46 20.04 -5.06
N VAL A 327 19.30 21.02 -5.41
CA VAL A 327 20.54 20.81 -6.18
C VAL A 327 21.66 20.21 -5.31
N THR A 328 21.42 19.02 -4.78
CA THR A 328 22.34 18.23 -3.95
C THR A 328 23.05 17.15 -4.75
N LYS A 329 24.18 16.66 -4.24
CA LYS A 329 24.98 15.59 -4.84
C LYS A 329 24.16 14.31 -5.04
N ASP A 330 23.38 13.90 -4.04
CA ASP A 330 22.60 12.66 -4.10
C ASP A 330 21.39 12.74 -5.03
N ARG A 331 20.90 13.94 -5.32
CA ARG A 331 19.77 14.14 -6.24
C ARG A 331 20.25 14.36 -7.67
N TRP A 332 21.22 15.25 -7.89
CA TRP A 332 21.66 15.69 -9.21
C TRP A 332 22.95 15.03 -9.73
N GLN A 333 23.79 14.50 -8.84
CA GLN A 333 25.08 13.85 -9.18
C GLN A 333 25.14 12.36 -8.78
N SER A 334 23.99 11.71 -8.57
CA SER A 334 23.98 10.35 -8.03
C SER A 334 24.67 9.35 -8.96
N ASN A 335 25.80 8.79 -8.53
CA ASN A 335 26.54 7.73 -9.20
C ASN A 335 26.03 6.34 -8.79
N ARG A 336 24.71 6.10 -8.85
CA ARG A 336 24.22 4.71 -8.85
C ARG A 336 24.40 4.14 -10.26
N GLY A 337 25.65 3.87 -10.63
CA GLY A 337 25.94 2.93 -11.70
C GLY A 337 25.35 1.59 -11.29
N GLY A 338 24.48 1.01 -12.11
CA GLY A 338 23.90 -0.29 -11.83
C GLY A 338 25.00 -1.30 -11.58
N GLY A 339 24.93 -2.04 -10.46
CA GLY A 339 25.93 -3.04 -10.05
C GLY A 339 26.09 -4.24 -10.97
N PHE A 340 25.60 -4.15 -12.22
CA PHE A 340 25.58 -5.20 -13.23
C PHE A 340 25.82 -4.62 -14.63
N GLN A 341 26.92 -3.91 -14.83
CA GLN A 341 27.38 -3.59 -16.19
C GLN A 341 28.39 -4.65 -16.65
N PHE A 342 27.96 -5.51 -17.58
CA PHE A 342 28.86 -6.35 -18.36
C PHE A 342 29.68 -5.44 -19.29
N SER A 343 31.01 -5.52 -19.23
CA SER A 343 31.87 -4.76 -20.15
C SER A 343 31.94 -5.49 -21.49
N TYR A 344 31.48 -4.86 -22.56
CA TYR A 344 31.74 -5.38 -23.90
C TYR A 344 33.26 -5.35 -24.20
N PRO A 345 33.77 -6.28 -25.01
CA PRO A 345 35.13 -6.21 -25.53
C PRO A 345 35.35 -4.88 -26.27
N ASP A 346 36.51 -4.26 -26.06
CA ASP A 346 36.89 -2.97 -26.67
C ASP A 346 36.81 -2.96 -28.22
N THR A 347 36.74 -4.13 -28.84
CA THR A 347 36.62 -4.34 -30.29
C THR A 347 35.21 -4.11 -30.86
N ILE A 348 34.16 -4.06 -30.02
CA ILE A 348 32.76 -3.99 -30.50
C ILE A 348 32.21 -2.55 -30.49
N THR A 349 32.71 -1.67 -29.61
CA THR A 349 32.24 -0.28 -29.52
C THR A 349 33.40 0.68 -29.26
N GLN A 350 33.79 1.47 -30.27
CA GLN A 350 34.67 2.65 -30.09
C GLN A 350 33.96 3.84 -29.43
N THR A 351 32.88 3.61 -28.69
CA THR A 351 32.26 4.68 -27.90
C THR A 351 33.11 4.85 -26.65
N SER A 352 33.96 5.88 -26.65
CA SER A 352 34.59 6.37 -25.42
C SER A 352 33.50 6.44 -24.34
N LYS A 353 33.63 5.67 -23.25
CA LYS A 353 32.69 5.72 -22.12
C LYS A 353 32.44 7.20 -21.80
N GLU A 354 31.22 7.65 -22.06
CA GLU A 354 30.82 9.02 -21.79
C GLU A 354 30.99 9.22 -20.30
N ASP A 355 31.75 10.24 -19.91
CA ASP A 355 31.99 10.50 -18.49
C ASP A 355 30.64 10.85 -17.85
N ALA A 356 30.21 10.03 -16.90
CA ALA A 356 28.91 10.19 -16.24
C ALA A 356 28.76 11.58 -15.59
N ALA A 357 29.86 12.12 -15.05
CA ALA A 357 29.86 13.47 -14.48
C ALA A 357 29.68 14.53 -15.57
N GLU A 358 30.33 14.38 -16.73
CA GLU A 358 30.12 15.31 -17.86
C GLU A 358 28.70 15.26 -18.41
N SER A 359 28.10 14.06 -18.46
CA SER A 359 26.71 13.89 -18.90
C SER A 359 25.71 14.55 -17.92
N GLN A 360 25.95 14.41 -16.62
CA GLN A 360 25.16 15.11 -15.60
C GLN A 360 25.34 16.64 -15.68
N ARG A 361 26.55 17.15 -15.94
CA ARG A 361 26.77 18.59 -16.22
C ARG A 361 26.01 19.05 -17.46
N ARG A 362 25.99 18.26 -18.54
CA ARG A 362 25.19 18.58 -19.74
C ARG A 362 23.70 18.71 -19.40
N LEU A 363 23.18 17.84 -18.55
CA LEU A 363 21.79 17.92 -18.10
C LEU A 363 21.54 19.18 -17.26
N PHE A 364 22.45 19.51 -16.34
CA PHE A 364 22.37 20.72 -15.51
C PHE A 364 22.42 22.00 -16.36
N TYR A 365 23.33 22.05 -17.33
CA TYR A 365 23.38 23.11 -18.35
C TYR A 365 22.06 23.25 -19.10
N VAL A 366 21.46 22.14 -19.55
CA VAL A 366 20.17 22.17 -20.25
C VAL A 366 19.06 22.73 -19.38
N ALA A 367 19.04 22.41 -18.08
CA ALA A 367 18.05 22.90 -17.12
C ALA A 367 18.18 24.42 -16.89
N MET A 368 19.40 24.91 -16.64
CA MET A 368 19.64 26.36 -16.48
C MET A 368 19.28 27.15 -17.74
N SER A 369 19.63 26.62 -18.93
CA SER A 369 19.37 27.29 -20.21
C SER A 369 17.89 27.30 -20.64
N ARG A 370 16.97 26.83 -19.77
CA ARG A 370 15.53 26.95 -19.99
C ARG A 370 15.00 28.34 -19.60
N ALA A 371 15.72 29.03 -18.72
CA ALA A 371 15.37 30.35 -18.24
C ALA A 371 15.57 31.42 -19.32
N LYS A 372 14.57 32.28 -19.51
CA LYS A 372 14.68 33.47 -20.36
C LYS A 372 15.27 34.63 -19.56
N THR A 373 14.72 34.94 -18.39
CA THR A 373 15.06 36.16 -17.62
C THR A 373 15.45 35.90 -16.17
N HIS A 374 14.86 34.92 -15.49
CA HIS A 374 15.14 34.63 -14.08
C HIS A 374 15.54 33.17 -13.87
N LEU A 375 16.68 32.97 -13.19
CA LEU A 375 17.21 31.67 -12.81
C LEU A 375 17.55 31.65 -11.32
N GLN A 376 16.90 30.75 -10.58
CA GLN A 376 17.23 30.45 -9.19
C GLN A 376 17.69 28.99 -9.08
N ILE A 377 18.78 28.77 -8.34
CA ILE A 377 19.31 27.45 -8.02
C ILE A 377 19.26 27.31 -6.51
N SER A 378 18.53 26.32 -5.99
CA SER A 378 18.39 26.13 -4.55
C SER A 378 18.87 24.77 -4.09
N TYR A 379 19.32 24.69 -2.83
CA TYR A 379 19.63 23.43 -2.17
C TYR A 379 19.48 23.55 -0.64
N PRO A 380 19.07 22.46 0.03
CA PRO A 380 19.07 22.37 1.49
C PRO A 380 20.44 21.93 2.04
N GLU A 381 20.84 22.49 3.18
CA GLU A 381 22.08 22.15 3.88
C GLU A 381 21.92 20.93 4.80
N TYR A 382 20.71 20.70 5.33
CA TYR A 382 20.40 19.58 6.22
C TYR A 382 19.20 18.78 5.71
N SER A 383 19.24 17.46 5.95
CA SER A 383 18.10 16.56 5.77
C SER A 383 17.10 16.71 6.91
N ASP A 384 15.93 16.10 6.77
CA ASP A 384 14.91 15.99 7.82
C ASP A 384 15.43 15.29 9.10
N THR A 385 16.52 14.51 8.99
CA THR A 385 17.20 13.86 10.13
C THR A 385 18.41 14.63 10.66
N GLU A 386 18.50 15.93 10.36
CA GLU A 386 19.60 16.84 10.72
C GLU A 386 20.98 16.45 10.17
N LYS A 387 21.05 15.45 9.27
CA LYS A 387 22.28 15.11 8.57
C LYS A 387 22.62 16.18 7.56
N LYS A 388 23.86 16.68 7.61
CA LYS A 388 24.38 17.63 6.63
C LYS A 388 24.41 17.00 5.23
N LEU A 389 23.72 17.64 4.29
CA LEU A 389 23.67 17.25 2.88
C LEU A 389 24.85 17.84 2.13
N GLN A 390 25.34 17.10 1.14
CA GLN A 390 26.35 17.61 0.21
C GLN A 390 25.65 18.29 -0.97
N ARG A 391 25.91 19.58 -1.18
CA ARG A 391 25.50 20.29 -2.39
C ARG A 391 26.15 19.66 -3.64
N ALA A 392 25.52 19.80 -4.81
CA ALA A 392 26.10 19.28 -6.03
C ALA A 392 27.38 20.04 -6.39
N GLY A 393 28.43 19.34 -6.84
CA GLY A 393 29.69 19.97 -7.26
C GLY A 393 29.55 21.03 -8.36
N PHE A 394 28.44 21.03 -9.11
CA PHE A 394 28.13 22.08 -10.09
C PHE A 394 27.98 23.46 -9.43
N ILE A 395 27.56 23.50 -8.16
CA ILE A 395 27.46 24.74 -7.38
C ILE A 395 28.86 25.25 -7.04
N ASP A 396 29.75 24.38 -6.57
CA ASP A 396 31.16 24.73 -6.29
C ASP A 396 31.85 25.28 -7.54
N GLU A 397 31.61 24.64 -8.70
CA GLU A 397 32.10 25.05 -10.01
C GLU A 397 31.61 26.47 -10.41
N ILE A 398 30.35 26.81 -10.13
CA ILE A 398 29.78 28.14 -10.42
C ILE A 398 30.31 29.19 -9.41
N GLU A 399 30.37 28.87 -8.12
CA GLU A 399 30.86 29.81 -7.10
C GLU A 399 32.33 30.21 -7.32
N ALA A 400 33.17 29.27 -7.77
CA ALA A 400 34.57 29.53 -8.12
C ALA A 400 34.74 30.62 -9.19
N THR A 401 33.66 30.98 -9.91
CA THR A 401 33.66 32.00 -10.96
C THR A 401 33.07 33.35 -10.52
N GLY A 402 32.76 33.52 -9.23
CA GLY A 402 32.33 34.80 -8.65
C GLY A 402 30.82 34.99 -8.47
N PHE A 403 30.04 33.90 -8.51
CA PHE A 403 28.66 33.90 -8.00
C PHE A 403 28.69 33.52 -6.52
N HIS A 404 27.95 34.25 -5.68
CA HIS A 404 27.88 33.96 -4.26
C HIS A 404 26.51 33.40 -3.92
N GLN A 405 26.48 32.38 -3.08
CA GLN A 405 25.25 31.94 -2.46
C GLN A 405 24.69 32.97 -1.48
N VAL A 406 23.38 32.96 -1.35
CA VAL A 406 22.62 33.76 -0.40
C VAL A 406 21.88 32.82 0.55
N TYR A 407 21.76 33.22 1.80
CA TYR A 407 20.92 32.58 2.81
C TYR A 407 19.66 33.41 2.98
N PRO A 408 18.50 32.96 2.46
CA PRO A 408 17.24 33.67 2.63
C PRO A 408 16.81 33.62 4.10
N ASP A 409 16.23 34.73 4.56
CA ASP A 409 15.52 34.77 5.84
C ASP A 409 14.07 34.32 5.58
N VAL A 410 13.74 33.09 5.98
CA VAL A 410 12.40 32.51 5.80
C VAL A 410 11.72 32.50 7.16
N ASN A 411 10.49 33.01 7.22
CA ASN A 411 9.72 33.05 8.45
C ASN A 411 9.44 31.64 8.98
N ASN A 412 9.82 31.37 10.24
CA ASN A 412 9.61 30.08 10.88
C ASN A 412 8.12 29.74 11.01
N GLU A 413 7.23 30.72 11.14
CA GLU A 413 5.79 30.48 11.20
C GLU A 413 5.26 29.89 9.88
N ASP A 414 5.66 30.46 8.73
CA ASP A 414 5.32 29.94 7.41
C ASP A 414 5.85 28.51 7.18
N VAL A 415 7.03 28.19 7.74
CA VAL A 415 7.62 26.85 7.67
C VAL A 415 6.79 25.85 8.47
N VAL A 416 6.34 26.22 9.68
CA VAL A 416 5.45 25.38 10.50
C VAL A 416 4.11 25.16 9.80
N GLU A 417 3.52 26.19 9.21
CA GLU A 417 2.29 26.06 8.43
C GLU A 417 2.46 25.11 7.24
N THR A 418 3.58 25.25 6.50
CA THR A 418 3.93 24.34 5.40
C THR A 418 4.05 22.89 5.87
N GLN A 419 4.64 22.65 7.05
CA GLN A 419 4.74 21.32 7.64
C GLN A 419 3.36 20.77 8.04
N ILE A 420 2.50 21.60 8.64
CA ILE A 420 1.13 21.20 9.01
C ILE A 420 0.33 20.81 7.77
N ALA A 421 0.41 21.58 6.68
CA ALA A 421 -0.28 21.28 5.42
C ALA A 421 0.13 19.91 4.85
N LEU A 422 1.43 19.59 4.87
CA LEU A 422 1.95 18.29 4.44
C LEU A 422 1.51 17.13 5.36
N LEU A 423 1.44 17.36 6.68
CA LEU A 423 1.03 16.36 7.66
C LEU A 423 -0.48 16.10 7.65
N SER A 424 -1.29 17.11 7.35
CA SER A 424 -2.76 17.02 7.37
C SER A 424 -3.29 16.09 6.27
N GLN A 425 -2.57 15.95 5.15
CA GLN A 425 -2.87 14.96 4.11
C GLN A 425 -2.40 13.53 4.46
N ALA A 426 -1.52 13.38 5.45
CA ALA A 426 -1.05 12.10 5.95
C ALA A 426 -1.90 11.56 7.12
N LEU A 427 -2.98 12.27 7.50
CA LEU A 427 -3.89 11.81 8.53
C LEU A 427 -4.44 10.43 8.13
N LYS A 428 -4.32 9.50 9.07
CA LYS A 428 -4.80 8.12 8.92
C LYS A 428 -6.29 8.14 8.53
N PRO A 429 -6.73 7.21 7.66
CA PRO A 429 -8.13 7.17 7.26
C PRO A 429 -9.01 6.92 8.47
N LYS A 430 -9.90 7.86 8.80
CA LYS A 430 -10.81 7.75 9.95
C LYS A 430 -12.20 7.34 9.50
N ILE A 431 -12.67 6.20 9.96
CA ILE A 431 -14.03 5.72 9.66
C ILE A 431 -15.04 6.52 10.50
N ALA A 432 -16.06 7.10 9.87
CA ALA A 432 -17.29 7.47 10.58
C ALA A 432 -18.01 6.18 11.01
N LEU A 433 -18.02 5.86 12.30
CA LEU A 433 -18.77 4.71 12.82
C LEU A 433 -20.26 5.09 12.98
N PRO A 434 -21.19 4.59 12.15
CA PRO A 434 -22.60 5.01 12.23
C PRO A 434 -23.40 4.23 13.30
N LEU A 435 -22.73 3.46 14.17
CA LEU A 435 -23.30 2.27 14.78
C LEU A 435 -22.89 2.07 16.26
N GLU A 436 -22.74 3.13 17.04
CA GLU A 436 -22.35 3.01 18.46
C GLU A 436 -23.21 2.00 19.24
N SER A 437 -24.53 2.02 19.05
CA SER A 437 -25.46 1.12 19.76
C SER A 437 -25.28 -0.36 19.39
N LEU A 438 -25.14 -0.67 18.09
CA LEU A 438 -24.96 -2.03 17.57
C LEU A 438 -23.56 -2.58 17.87
N ILE A 439 -22.53 -1.73 17.82
CA ILE A 439 -21.18 -2.09 18.23
C ILE A 439 -21.17 -2.41 19.73
N THR A 440 -21.81 -1.59 20.56
CA THR A 440 -21.90 -1.80 22.02
C THR A 440 -22.51 -3.17 22.33
N GLU A 441 -23.65 -3.51 21.72
CA GLU A 441 -24.30 -4.83 21.91
C GLU A 441 -23.37 -5.99 21.55
N ARG A 442 -22.58 -5.86 20.47
CA ARG A 442 -21.62 -6.89 20.06
C ARG A 442 -20.46 -7.03 21.04
N LEU A 443 -20.02 -5.91 21.62
CA LEU A 443 -18.92 -5.85 22.56
C LEU A 443 -19.28 -6.39 23.95
N GLU A 444 -20.56 -6.33 24.37
CA GLU A 444 -21.02 -6.94 25.63
C GLU A 444 -20.71 -8.44 25.71
N GLN A 445 -20.79 -9.14 24.57
CA GLN A 445 -20.49 -10.58 24.47
C GLN A 445 -19.07 -10.86 23.96
N PHE A 446 -18.28 -9.82 23.69
CA PHE A 446 -16.95 -9.98 23.11
C PHE A 446 -15.98 -10.56 24.15
N ARG A 447 -15.35 -11.67 23.76
CA ARG A 447 -14.26 -12.30 24.51
C ARG A 447 -12.99 -12.26 23.70
N MET A 448 -11.91 -11.81 24.30
CA MET A 448 -10.60 -11.68 23.67
C MET A 448 -10.01 -13.07 23.38
N SER A 449 -9.42 -13.23 22.19
CA SER A 449 -8.66 -14.41 21.79
C SER A 449 -7.25 -14.02 21.32
N PRO A 450 -6.29 -14.97 21.20
CA PRO A 450 -4.96 -14.65 20.71
C PRO A 450 -4.96 -14.01 19.31
N SER A 451 -5.80 -14.53 18.41
CA SER A 451 -5.94 -14.02 17.04
C SER A 451 -6.59 -12.63 17.01
N ALA A 452 -7.59 -12.40 17.88
CA ALA A 452 -8.25 -11.11 18.02
C ALA A 452 -7.28 -10.03 18.52
N LEU A 453 -6.49 -10.34 19.57
CA LEU A 453 -5.45 -9.46 20.09
C LEU A 453 -4.44 -9.10 18.99
N ASN A 454 -3.88 -10.11 18.33
CA ASN A 454 -2.89 -9.91 17.27
C ASN A 454 -3.46 -9.11 16.10
N SER A 455 -4.73 -9.31 15.74
CA SER A 455 -5.40 -8.55 14.68
C SER A 455 -5.55 -7.07 15.03
N TYR A 456 -5.96 -6.75 16.26
CA TYR A 456 -6.11 -5.37 16.71
C TYR A 456 -4.77 -4.63 16.75
N LEU A 457 -3.75 -5.25 17.36
CA LEU A 457 -2.40 -4.66 17.43
C LEU A 457 -1.78 -4.43 16.05
N ALA A 458 -2.07 -5.30 15.08
CA ALA A 458 -1.61 -5.13 13.71
C ALA A 458 -2.34 -3.99 12.99
N CYS A 459 -3.68 -3.93 13.09
CA CYS A 459 -4.50 -2.90 12.46
C CYS A 459 -5.92 -2.87 13.08
N PRO A 460 -6.29 -1.79 13.82
CA PRO A 460 -7.63 -1.62 14.38
C PRO A 460 -8.74 -1.66 13.33
N ILE A 461 -8.53 -1.05 12.15
CA ILE A 461 -9.48 -1.13 11.02
C ILE A 461 -9.69 -2.59 10.59
N ASN A 462 -8.62 -3.36 10.42
CA ASN A 462 -8.73 -4.79 10.05
C ASN A 462 -9.47 -5.60 11.12
N PHE A 463 -9.23 -5.28 12.40
CA PHE A 463 -9.96 -5.90 13.50
C PHE A 463 -11.45 -5.58 13.45
N PHE A 464 -11.82 -4.33 13.20
CA PHE A 464 -13.22 -3.92 13.10
C PHE A 464 -13.99 -4.72 12.05
N TYR A 465 -13.48 -4.80 10.81
CA TYR A 465 -14.15 -5.54 9.75
C TYR A 465 -14.19 -7.06 10.03
N ASN A 466 -13.11 -7.67 10.53
CA ASN A 466 -13.04 -9.12 10.68
C ASN A 466 -13.66 -9.67 11.99
N TYR A 467 -13.62 -8.91 13.09
CA TYR A 467 -14.03 -9.40 14.42
C TYR A 467 -15.31 -8.74 14.94
N ILE A 468 -15.56 -7.48 14.59
CA ILE A 468 -16.76 -6.75 15.00
C ILE A 468 -17.87 -6.97 13.97
N LEU A 469 -17.64 -6.54 12.73
CA LEU A 469 -18.58 -6.75 11.62
C LEU A 469 -18.61 -8.20 11.13
N LYS A 470 -17.53 -8.96 11.39
CA LYS A 470 -17.35 -10.35 10.93
C LYS A 470 -17.64 -10.50 9.43
N VAL A 471 -17.10 -9.59 8.63
CA VAL A 471 -17.18 -9.70 7.17
C VAL A 471 -16.55 -11.05 6.77
N PRO A 472 -17.28 -11.95 6.10
CA PRO A 472 -16.74 -13.26 5.81
C PRO A 472 -15.55 -13.13 4.87
N SER A 473 -14.41 -13.69 5.27
CA SER A 473 -13.19 -13.71 4.48
C SER A 473 -12.86 -15.14 4.07
N ILE A 474 -12.49 -15.37 2.80
CA ILE A 474 -11.88 -16.64 2.43
C ILE A 474 -10.59 -16.81 3.23
N GLN A 475 -10.48 -17.96 3.88
CA GLN A 475 -9.25 -18.35 4.53
C GLN A 475 -8.18 -18.51 3.44
N SER A 476 -7.05 -17.82 3.60
CA SER A 476 -5.93 -17.95 2.65
C SER A 476 -5.51 -19.42 2.49
N GLU A 477 -5.03 -19.82 1.31
CA GLU A 477 -4.55 -21.19 1.06
C GLU A 477 -3.61 -21.72 2.17
N PRO A 478 -2.65 -20.93 2.70
CA PRO A 478 -1.81 -21.37 3.82
C PRO A 478 -2.57 -21.60 5.13
N ALA A 479 -3.61 -20.82 5.40
CA ALA A 479 -4.44 -20.97 6.60
C ALA A 479 -5.31 -22.22 6.53
N SER A 480 -5.99 -22.45 5.39
CA SER A 480 -6.78 -23.67 5.17
C SER A 480 -5.90 -24.93 5.15
N TYR A 481 -4.70 -24.84 4.60
CA TYR A 481 -3.69 -25.89 4.71
C TYR A 481 -3.31 -26.16 6.16
N GLY A 482 -3.07 -25.11 6.95
CA GLY A 482 -2.81 -25.21 8.38
C GLY A 482 -3.94 -25.96 9.10
N MET A 483 -5.19 -25.56 8.90
CA MET A 483 -6.34 -26.21 9.51
C MET A 483 -6.45 -27.70 9.17
N ALA A 484 -6.17 -28.09 7.93
CA ALA A 484 -6.13 -29.51 7.55
C ALA A 484 -5.03 -30.28 8.30
N MET A 485 -3.87 -29.65 8.56
CA MET A 485 -2.80 -30.24 9.36
C MET A 485 -3.21 -30.38 10.85
N HIS A 486 -3.83 -29.35 11.45
CA HIS A 486 -4.34 -29.43 12.83
C HIS A 486 -5.36 -30.57 12.97
N ALA A 487 -6.35 -30.62 12.08
CA ALA A 487 -7.41 -31.62 12.15
C ALA A 487 -6.90 -33.07 11.94
N ALA A 488 -5.85 -33.26 11.15
CA ALA A 488 -5.18 -34.55 11.00
C ALA A 488 -4.44 -34.98 12.28
N LEU A 489 -3.69 -34.05 12.90
CA LEU A 489 -2.98 -34.31 14.16
C LEU A 489 -3.93 -34.49 15.34
N GLU A 490 -5.01 -33.70 15.41
CA GLU A 490 -6.08 -33.90 16.38
C GLU A 490 -6.63 -35.33 16.28
N LYS A 491 -6.98 -35.78 15.06
CA LYS A 491 -7.50 -37.13 14.85
C LYS A 491 -6.50 -38.22 15.26
N LEU A 492 -5.21 -38.00 15.00
CA LEU A 492 -4.13 -38.90 15.41
C LEU A 492 -4.12 -39.12 16.94
N PHE A 493 -4.10 -38.02 17.70
CA PHE A 493 -4.06 -38.10 19.16
C PHE A 493 -5.38 -38.59 19.75
N ASN A 494 -6.52 -38.16 19.23
CA ASN A 494 -7.83 -38.64 19.67
C ASN A 494 -7.99 -40.15 19.46
N LYS A 495 -7.51 -40.69 18.33
CA LYS A 495 -7.52 -42.13 18.07
C LYS A 495 -6.60 -42.89 19.02
N MET A 496 -5.40 -42.38 19.28
CA MET A 496 -4.50 -42.93 20.29
C MET A 496 -5.13 -42.91 21.70
N LEU A 497 -5.84 -41.84 22.06
CA LEU A 497 -6.52 -41.74 23.35
C LEU A 497 -7.69 -42.73 23.46
N SER A 498 -8.35 -43.09 22.36
CA SER A 498 -9.42 -44.09 22.33
C SER A 498 -8.91 -45.54 22.33
N ASP A 499 -7.64 -45.76 22.01
CA ASP A 499 -7.02 -47.08 21.98
C ASP A 499 -6.58 -47.52 23.38
N ASP A 500 -6.84 -48.79 23.72
CA ASP A 500 -6.55 -49.35 25.05
C ASP A 500 -5.04 -49.40 25.35
N ASP A 501 -4.22 -49.70 24.33
CA ASP A 501 -2.76 -49.76 24.42
C ASP A 501 -2.10 -48.40 24.16
N LYS A 502 -2.91 -47.36 23.93
CA LYS A 502 -2.43 -46.02 23.52
C LYS A 502 -1.52 -46.12 22.30
N ALA A 503 -1.87 -46.98 21.35
CA ALA A 503 -1.17 -47.11 20.08
C ALA A 503 -1.57 -45.95 19.14
N PHE A 504 -0.60 -45.39 18.42
CA PHE A 504 -0.89 -44.45 17.35
C PHE A 504 -1.42 -45.20 16.11
N MET A 505 -2.27 -44.52 15.35
CA MET A 505 -2.77 -45.04 14.06
C MET A 505 -1.66 -45.07 13.01
N GLU A 506 -1.76 -45.98 12.05
CA GLU A 506 -0.79 -46.09 10.95
C GLU A 506 -0.70 -44.80 10.09
N SER A 507 0.48 -44.58 9.52
CA SER A 507 0.80 -43.38 8.74
C SER A 507 -0.17 -43.16 7.57
N GLU A 508 -0.60 -44.24 6.91
CA GLU A 508 -1.53 -44.22 5.79
C GLU A 508 -2.90 -43.69 6.19
N GLU A 509 -3.36 -44.02 7.39
CA GLU A 509 -4.66 -43.58 7.88
C GLU A 509 -4.62 -42.11 8.33
N LEU A 510 -3.48 -41.66 8.89
CA LEU A 510 -3.23 -40.24 9.17
C LEU A 510 -3.29 -39.42 7.88
N ILE A 511 -2.61 -39.88 6.82
CA ILE A 511 -2.63 -39.22 5.51
C ILE A 511 -4.05 -39.18 4.96
N ALA A 512 -4.79 -40.29 4.99
CA ALA A 512 -6.18 -40.32 4.52
C ALA A 512 -7.07 -39.30 5.25
N SER A 513 -6.83 -39.05 6.54
CA SER A 513 -7.54 -38.02 7.29
C SER A 513 -7.23 -36.61 6.81
N PHE A 514 -5.95 -36.30 6.58
CA PHE A 514 -5.51 -35.03 6.01
C PHE A 514 -6.12 -34.80 4.62
N GLU A 515 -6.11 -35.82 3.77
CA GLU A 515 -6.69 -35.74 2.42
C GLU A 515 -8.18 -35.41 2.48
N ALA A 516 -8.94 -36.06 3.37
CA ALA A 516 -10.36 -35.79 3.55
C ALA A 516 -10.62 -34.33 4.00
N TYR A 517 -9.80 -33.79 4.91
CA TYR A 517 -9.90 -32.39 5.34
C TYR A 517 -9.53 -31.41 4.23
N MET A 518 -8.48 -31.69 3.46
CA MET A 518 -8.11 -30.88 2.30
C MET A 518 -9.24 -30.83 1.27
N VAL A 519 -9.85 -31.97 0.95
CA VAL A 519 -10.97 -32.05 -0.01
C VAL A 519 -12.18 -31.26 0.49
N ARG A 520 -12.50 -31.31 1.80
CA ARG A 520 -13.57 -30.49 2.39
C ARG A 520 -13.29 -28.99 2.23
N GLN A 521 -12.03 -28.59 2.32
CA GLN A 521 -11.59 -27.20 2.19
C GLN A 521 -11.28 -26.80 0.73
N ARG A 522 -11.69 -27.60 -0.27
CA ARG A 522 -11.28 -27.40 -1.67
C ARG A 522 -11.60 -26.00 -2.22
N GLY A 523 -12.69 -25.39 -1.78
CA GLY A 523 -13.10 -24.04 -2.19
C GLY A 523 -12.13 -22.93 -1.74
N ALA A 524 -11.28 -23.17 -0.74
CA ALA A 524 -10.28 -22.20 -0.28
C ALA A 524 -8.97 -22.23 -1.09
N PHE A 525 -8.88 -23.05 -2.13
CA PHE A 525 -7.67 -23.22 -2.93
C PHE A 525 -7.89 -22.97 -4.42
N SER A 526 -6.93 -22.31 -5.06
CA SER A 526 -6.75 -22.42 -6.51
C SER A 526 -6.40 -23.86 -6.88
N THR A 527 -6.63 -24.26 -8.13
CA THR A 527 -6.28 -25.64 -8.57
C THR A 527 -4.80 -25.94 -8.38
N LYS A 528 -3.90 -25.00 -8.75
CA LYS A 528 -2.46 -25.16 -8.57
C LYS A 528 -2.05 -25.13 -7.09
N GLY A 529 -2.66 -24.24 -6.31
CA GLY A 529 -2.43 -24.12 -4.87
C GLY A 529 -2.83 -25.38 -4.12
N PHE A 530 -3.99 -25.97 -4.47
CA PHE A 530 -4.47 -27.23 -3.92
C PHE A 530 -3.44 -28.35 -4.16
N ASP A 531 -3.04 -28.56 -5.42
CA ASP A 531 -2.08 -29.62 -5.78
C ASP A 531 -0.75 -29.46 -5.02
N PHE A 532 -0.26 -28.21 -4.92
CA PHE A 532 0.96 -27.89 -4.19
C PHE A 532 0.84 -28.20 -2.70
N HIS A 533 -0.19 -27.67 -2.02
CA HIS A 533 -0.39 -27.86 -0.59
C HIS A 533 -0.74 -29.31 -0.23
N PHE A 534 -1.48 -30.00 -1.09
CA PHE A 534 -1.82 -31.41 -0.94
C PHE A 534 -0.56 -32.29 -0.99
N ALA A 535 0.28 -32.13 -2.01
CA ALA A 535 1.54 -32.87 -2.13
C ALA A 535 2.50 -32.56 -0.97
N LYS A 536 2.61 -31.29 -0.59
CA LYS A 536 3.45 -30.82 0.51
C LYS A 536 3.02 -31.42 1.86
N GLY A 537 1.72 -31.36 2.18
CA GLY A 537 1.18 -31.89 3.44
C GLY A 537 1.40 -33.38 3.59
N LYS A 538 1.15 -34.16 2.53
CA LYS A 538 1.42 -35.61 2.52
C LYS A 538 2.88 -35.92 2.83
N LYS A 539 3.83 -35.24 2.15
CA LYS A 539 5.27 -35.42 2.42
C LYS A 539 5.60 -35.10 3.88
N ASN A 540 5.12 -33.96 4.38
CA ASN A 540 5.47 -33.49 5.71
C ASN A 540 4.85 -34.35 6.82
N LEU A 541 3.60 -34.81 6.69
CA LEU A 541 2.96 -35.66 7.69
C LEU A 541 3.64 -37.03 7.83
N VAL A 542 4.02 -37.66 6.71
CA VAL A 542 4.77 -38.94 6.74
C VAL A 542 6.08 -38.76 7.50
N MET A 543 6.85 -37.75 7.10
CA MET A 543 8.14 -37.48 7.71
C MET A 543 8.02 -37.09 9.19
N LEU A 544 6.98 -36.35 9.55
CA LEU A 544 6.71 -35.97 10.93
C LEU A 544 6.36 -37.21 11.76
N TYR A 545 5.47 -38.06 11.25
CA TYR A 545 5.07 -39.30 11.90
C TYR A 545 6.28 -40.21 12.15
N ASP A 546 7.06 -40.52 11.11
CA ASP A 546 8.23 -41.40 11.22
C ASP A 546 9.27 -40.92 12.23
N LYS A 547 9.42 -39.60 12.39
CA LYS A 547 10.40 -39.01 13.32
C LYS A 547 9.89 -38.88 14.75
N LYS A 548 8.58 -38.68 14.94
CA LYS A 548 8.02 -38.24 16.23
C LYS A 548 7.12 -39.26 16.91
N VAL A 549 6.66 -40.30 16.21
CA VAL A 549 5.73 -41.30 16.77
C VAL A 549 6.25 -41.94 18.07
N ASP A 550 7.55 -42.20 18.15
CA ASP A 550 8.21 -42.78 19.34
C ASP A 550 8.53 -41.73 20.43
N GLU A 551 8.58 -40.44 20.08
CA GLU A 551 8.90 -39.33 20.99
C GLU A 551 7.66 -38.68 21.62
N TRP A 552 6.48 -38.82 20.99
CA TRP A 552 5.28 -38.13 21.44
C TRP A 552 4.78 -38.61 22.79
N GLU A 553 4.52 -37.64 23.68
CA GLU A 553 3.83 -37.90 24.95
C GLU A 553 2.41 -38.44 24.68
N LYS A 554 2.03 -39.46 25.45
CA LYS A 554 0.73 -40.13 25.31
C LYS A 554 -0.29 -39.61 26.32
N LYS A 555 0.16 -39.00 27.42
CA LYS A 555 -0.69 -38.30 28.39
C LYS A 555 -0.97 -36.89 27.89
N VAL A 556 -1.94 -36.77 27.00
CA VAL A 556 -2.30 -35.49 26.37
C VAL A 556 -3.81 -35.27 26.33
N GLU A 557 -4.21 -34.02 26.11
CA GLU A 557 -5.55 -33.62 25.68
C GLU A 557 -5.40 -32.68 24.48
N THR A 558 -6.26 -32.81 23.46
CA THR A 558 -6.19 -32.03 22.22
C THR A 558 -7.42 -31.15 22.02
N GLU A 559 -7.25 -30.05 21.27
CA GLU A 559 -8.30 -29.08 20.91
C GLU A 559 -9.13 -28.60 22.11
N LYS A 560 -8.44 -28.26 23.21
CA LYS A 560 -9.12 -27.85 24.44
C LYS A 560 -9.62 -26.42 24.34
N PHE A 561 -10.93 -26.26 24.17
CA PHE A 561 -11.60 -24.97 24.23
C PHE A 561 -11.81 -24.49 25.68
N ILE A 562 -11.44 -23.24 25.95
CA ILE A 562 -11.57 -22.56 27.24
C ILE A 562 -12.24 -21.20 27.00
N ASN A 563 -13.26 -20.88 27.81
CA ASN A 563 -14.01 -19.61 27.71
C ASN A 563 -14.49 -19.07 29.06
N ASP A 564 -14.07 -19.64 30.18
CA ASP A 564 -14.54 -19.33 31.54
C ASP A 564 -13.55 -18.44 32.33
N VAL A 565 -12.64 -17.76 31.62
CA VAL A 565 -11.54 -17.01 32.23
C VAL A 565 -11.74 -15.51 32.07
N ALA A 566 -11.47 -14.76 33.14
CA ALA A 566 -11.33 -13.32 33.09
C ALA A 566 -10.01 -12.89 33.75
N MET A 567 -9.17 -12.17 33.02
CA MET A 567 -7.88 -11.66 33.51
C MET A 567 -7.93 -10.14 33.58
N SER A 568 -7.76 -9.57 34.78
CA SER A 568 -7.82 -8.11 34.99
C SER A 568 -9.09 -7.45 34.39
N GLY A 569 -10.23 -8.14 34.46
CA GLY A 569 -11.49 -7.67 33.88
C GLY A 569 -11.68 -7.96 32.38
N VAL A 570 -10.68 -8.54 31.70
CA VAL A 570 -10.76 -8.92 30.28
C VAL A 570 -11.26 -10.38 30.17
N PRO A 571 -12.44 -10.64 29.58
CA PRO A 571 -12.92 -11.99 29.36
C PRO A 571 -12.14 -12.65 28.21
N LEU A 572 -11.58 -13.82 28.47
CA LEU A 572 -10.72 -14.55 27.53
C LEU A 572 -11.44 -15.77 26.95
N LYS A 573 -11.06 -16.12 25.71
CA LYS A 573 -11.39 -17.40 25.09
C LYS A 573 -10.25 -17.89 24.19
N GLY A 574 -10.17 -19.20 24.00
CA GLY A 574 -9.24 -19.78 23.04
C GLY A 574 -9.30 -21.30 23.03
N THR A 575 -8.75 -21.87 21.97
CA THR A 575 -8.52 -23.30 21.84
C THR A 575 -7.02 -23.55 21.94
N ILE A 576 -6.63 -24.47 22.83
CA ILE A 576 -5.25 -24.93 22.97
C ILE A 576 -5.14 -26.25 22.20
N ASP A 577 -4.32 -26.28 21.15
CA ASP A 577 -4.24 -27.43 20.23
C ASP A 577 -3.86 -28.72 20.95
N LYS A 578 -2.87 -28.68 21.85
CA LYS A 578 -2.47 -29.84 22.65
C LYS A 578 -1.92 -29.45 24.02
N ILE A 579 -2.32 -30.19 25.04
CA ILE A 579 -1.84 -30.09 26.43
C ILE A 579 -1.16 -31.41 26.78
N GLU A 580 0.13 -31.37 27.14
CA GLU A 580 0.91 -32.52 27.58
C GLU A 580 1.03 -32.52 29.11
N PHE A 581 0.67 -33.62 29.77
CA PHE A 581 0.67 -33.72 31.23
C PHE A 581 2.01 -34.23 31.78
N MET A 582 2.82 -33.32 32.31
CA MET A 582 4.14 -33.58 32.88
C MET A 582 4.07 -33.90 34.39
N GLY A 583 3.25 -34.88 34.76
CA GLY A 583 3.01 -35.28 36.15
C GLY A 583 1.65 -34.80 36.70
N SER A 584 1.52 -34.68 38.03
CA SER A 584 0.22 -34.36 38.66
C SER A 584 -0.18 -32.88 38.53
N ASN A 585 0.81 -31.98 38.57
CA ASN A 585 0.57 -30.53 38.73
C ASN A 585 1.15 -29.66 37.61
N LEU A 586 1.93 -30.23 36.67
CA LEU A 586 2.59 -29.48 35.62
C LEU A 586 2.12 -29.94 34.24
N VAL A 587 1.94 -28.97 33.34
CA VAL A 587 1.61 -29.22 31.94
C VAL A 587 2.55 -28.46 31.00
N ARG A 588 2.68 -28.95 29.77
CA ARG A 588 3.26 -28.23 28.64
C ARG A 588 2.17 -27.96 27.62
N LEU A 589 2.04 -26.72 27.17
CA LEU A 589 1.09 -26.34 26.13
C LEU A 589 1.80 -26.39 24.76
N VAL A 590 1.17 -26.96 23.76
CA VAL A 590 1.73 -27.10 22.41
C VAL A 590 0.76 -26.51 21.40
N ASP A 591 1.28 -25.62 20.55
CA ASP A 591 0.57 -24.98 19.44
C ASP A 591 1.27 -25.39 18.13
N TYR A 592 0.51 -25.96 17.20
CA TYR A 592 1.05 -26.39 15.91
C TYR A 592 1.07 -25.22 14.94
N LYS A 593 2.15 -25.11 14.14
CA LYS A 593 2.24 -24.07 13.10
C LYS A 593 2.68 -24.65 11.76
N SER A 594 1.98 -24.27 10.71
CA SER A 594 2.38 -24.52 9.32
C SER A 594 3.20 -23.33 8.78
N GLY A 595 4.05 -23.59 7.79
CA GLY A 595 4.93 -22.59 7.18
C GLY A 595 6.36 -22.62 7.72
N LYS A 596 7.08 -21.52 7.50
CA LYS A 596 8.50 -21.42 7.83
C LYS A 596 8.70 -20.81 9.21
N PHE A 597 9.66 -21.35 9.97
CA PHE A 597 10.11 -20.73 11.21
C PHE A 597 10.60 -19.29 11.00
N ASP A 598 10.14 -18.39 11.87
CA ASP A 598 10.57 -16.99 11.92
C ASP A 598 10.83 -16.56 13.37
N LYS A 599 12.11 -16.32 13.67
CA LYS A 599 12.57 -15.90 14.99
C LYS A 599 11.89 -14.63 15.49
N LYS A 600 11.46 -13.72 14.61
CA LYS A 600 10.78 -12.49 15.00
C LYS A 600 9.39 -12.75 15.57
N ARG A 601 8.71 -13.81 15.11
CA ARG A 601 7.33 -14.14 15.54
C ARG A 601 7.28 -14.70 16.95
N VAL A 602 8.36 -15.30 17.40
CA VAL A 602 8.49 -15.96 18.71
C VAL A 602 9.30 -15.15 19.72
N ALA A 603 9.80 -13.97 19.33
CA ALA A 603 10.61 -13.13 20.20
C ALA A 603 9.77 -12.45 21.29
N ALA A 604 10.28 -12.43 22.52
CA ALA A 604 9.73 -11.65 23.60
C ALA A 604 9.82 -10.12 23.34
N PRO A 605 9.04 -9.29 24.06
CA PRO A 605 9.10 -7.85 24.01
C PRO A 605 10.52 -7.30 24.16
N ASN A 606 10.86 -6.29 23.36
CA ASN A 606 12.14 -5.60 23.40
C ASN A 606 11.98 -4.16 22.87
N ASP A 607 13.02 -3.32 22.96
CA ASP A 607 12.96 -1.91 22.56
C ASP A 607 12.48 -1.68 21.11
N LYS A 608 12.74 -2.62 20.20
CA LYS A 608 12.32 -2.53 18.79
C LYS A 608 10.93 -3.08 18.53
N ASN A 609 10.44 -3.97 19.40
CA ASN A 609 9.11 -4.55 19.33
C ASN A 609 8.55 -4.67 20.75
N PRO A 610 8.02 -3.57 21.31
CA PRO A 610 7.61 -3.50 22.71
C PRO A 610 6.41 -4.40 23.04
N GLU A 611 5.70 -4.89 22.01
CA GLU A 611 4.57 -5.80 22.15
C GLU A 611 4.95 -7.28 21.94
N GLY A 612 6.22 -7.56 21.61
CA GLY A 612 6.69 -8.91 21.30
C GLY A 612 6.16 -9.48 19.98
N GLY A 613 6.59 -10.69 19.65
CA GLY A 613 6.14 -11.39 18.45
C GLY A 613 4.72 -11.96 18.61
N PRO A 614 3.93 -12.08 17.53
CA PRO A 614 2.56 -12.59 17.58
C PRO A 614 2.43 -14.01 18.15
N TYR A 615 3.40 -14.88 17.91
CA TYR A 615 3.37 -16.24 18.47
C TYR A 615 3.84 -16.27 19.93
N TRP A 616 4.80 -15.42 20.32
CA TRP A 616 5.12 -15.24 21.74
C TRP A 616 3.88 -14.80 22.54
N ARG A 617 3.15 -13.79 22.04
CA ARG A 617 1.88 -13.35 22.66
C ARG A 617 0.88 -14.49 22.76
N GLN A 618 0.74 -15.30 21.71
CA GLN A 618 -0.16 -16.45 21.69
C GLN A 618 0.20 -17.50 22.76
N LEU A 619 1.48 -17.85 22.91
CA LEU A 619 1.92 -18.82 23.91
C LEU A 619 1.70 -18.35 25.35
N VAL A 620 2.07 -17.10 25.65
CA VAL A 620 1.85 -16.51 26.98
C VAL A 620 0.35 -16.33 27.23
N PHE A 621 -0.45 -16.01 26.21
CA PHE A 621 -1.91 -15.97 26.32
C PHE A 621 -2.47 -17.33 26.69
N TYR A 622 -2.03 -18.42 26.05
CA TYR A 622 -2.50 -19.76 26.37
C TYR A 622 -2.16 -20.20 27.79
N LYS A 623 -1.03 -19.76 28.35
CA LYS A 623 -0.75 -19.96 29.78
C LYS A 623 -1.80 -19.27 30.64
N LEU A 624 -2.02 -17.98 30.43
CA LEU A 624 -2.97 -17.19 31.21
C LEU A 624 -4.38 -17.80 31.11
N LEU A 625 -4.77 -18.22 29.91
CA LEU A 625 -6.04 -18.89 29.64
C LEU A 625 -6.12 -20.25 30.35
N PHE A 626 -5.08 -21.08 30.27
CA PHE A 626 -5.07 -22.38 30.93
C PHE A 626 -5.12 -22.23 32.46
N GLU A 627 -4.17 -21.50 33.06
CA GLU A 627 -4.04 -21.39 34.51
C GLU A 627 -5.20 -20.62 35.17
N GLY A 628 -5.83 -19.71 34.43
CA GLY A 628 -7.02 -18.98 34.90
C GLY A 628 -8.32 -19.79 34.80
N SER A 629 -8.33 -20.92 34.09
CA SER A 629 -9.54 -21.73 33.88
C SER A 629 -9.89 -22.60 35.08
N SER A 630 -11.19 -22.86 35.27
CA SER A 630 -11.62 -23.88 36.24
C SER A 630 -11.09 -25.28 35.89
N TYR A 631 -10.88 -25.53 34.60
CA TYR A 631 -10.33 -26.78 34.06
C TYR A 631 -8.89 -27.06 34.52
N ALA A 632 -8.07 -26.02 34.75
CA ALA A 632 -6.70 -26.18 35.24
C ALA A 632 -6.66 -26.98 36.55
N ASN A 633 -7.68 -26.80 37.41
CA ASN A 633 -7.80 -27.45 38.72
C ASN A 633 -6.49 -27.36 39.55
N GLY A 634 -5.86 -26.19 39.55
CA GLY A 634 -4.60 -25.93 40.27
C GLY A 634 -3.32 -26.39 39.57
N ARG A 635 -3.40 -26.96 38.37
CA ARG A 635 -2.22 -27.25 37.53
C ARG A 635 -1.61 -25.98 36.97
N LYS A 636 -0.28 -25.99 36.78
CA LYS A 636 0.48 -24.89 36.18
C LYS A 636 1.09 -25.29 34.85
N ALA A 637 1.11 -24.34 33.92
CA ALA A 637 1.85 -24.49 32.66
C ALA A 637 3.32 -24.17 32.92
N GLN A 638 4.19 -25.18 32.83
CA GLN A 638 5.62 -25.04 33.02
C GLN A 638 6.27 -24.34 31.82
N SER A 639 5.84 -24.72 30.61
CA SER A 639 6.29 -24.12 29.36
C SER A 639 5.18 -24.20 28.31
N ALA A 640 5.30 -23.37 27.28
CA ALA A 640 4.52 -23.51 26.06
C ALA A 640 5.45 -23.57 24.86
N MET A 641 5.08 -24.33 23.83
CA MET A 641 5.91 -24.55 22.66
C MET A 641 5.14 -24.39 21.36
N ILE A 642 5.83 -23.89 20.34
CA ILE A 642 5.38 -23.97 18.96
C ILE A 642 6.06 -25.17 18.32
N ALA A 643 5.25 -26.04 17.72
CA ALA A 643 5.70 -27.19 16.96
C ALA A 643 5.42 -26.95 15.47
N TYR A 644 6.46 -26.78 14.66
CA TYR A 644 6.26 -26.64 13.22
C TYR A 644 5.97 -28.00 12.59
N VAL A 645 4.90 -28.06 11.81
CA VAL A 645 4.47 -29.28 11.09
C VAL A 645 5.00 -29.34 9.65
N ASP A 646 5.63 -28.25 9.20
CA ASP A 646 6.34 -28.20 7.93
C ASP A 646 7.84 -28.38 8.16
N SER A 647 8.46 -29.23 7.35
CA SER A 647 9.90 -29.43 7.40
C SER A 647 10.67 -28.22 6.87
N ASN A 648 11.82 -27.94 7.49
CA ASN A 648 12.77 -26.93 7.06
C ASN A 648 13.64 -27.45 5.88
N ARG A 649 14.62 -26.67 5.42
CA ARG A 649 15.46 -27.05 4.26
C ARG A 649 16.33 -28.28 4.51
N GLU A 650 16.52 -28.66 5.76
CA GLU A 650 17.29 -29.84 6.19
C GLU A 650 16.36 -31.01 6.53
N ASP A 651 15.09 -30.94 6.09
CA ASP A 651 14.04 -31.91 6.38
C ASP A 651 13.80 -32.10 7.91
N GLN A 652 14.11 -31.09 8.75
CA GLN A 652 13.85 -31.11 10.20
C GLN A 652 12.62 -30.28 10.58
N PHE A 653 12.00 -30.58 11.72
CA PHE A 653 10.85 -29.86 12.25
C PHE A 653 11.29 -28.95 13.38
N ASP A 654 11.14 -27.64 13.20
CA ASP A 654 11.56 -26.65 14.18
C ASP A 654 10.58 -26.65 15.37
N GLU A 655 11.12 -26.72 16.60
CA GLU A 655 10.35 -26.57 17.83
C GLU A 655 10.91 -25.39 18.62
N TYR A 656 10.02 -24.56 19.17
CA TYR A 656 10.41 -23.42 19.99
C TYR A 656 9.62 -23.39 21.28
N ALA A 657 10.29 -23.63 22.40
CA ALA A 657 9.71 -23.56 23.73
C ALA A 657 10.00 -22.21 24.38
N VAL A 658 8.96 -21.63 24.99
CA VAL A 658 9.04 -20.48 25.89
C VAL A 658 8.90 -21.01 27.31
N GLU A 659 9.94 -20.75 28.11
CA GLU A 659 9.83 -20.81 29.56
C GLU A 659 9.23 -19.49 30.05
N PHE A 660 8.26 -19.58 30.95
CA PHE A 660 7.51 -18.42 31.38
C PHE A 660 8.26 -17.61 32.43
N ASP A 661 8.27 -16.31 32.22
CA ASP A 661 8.89 -15.32 33.09
C ASP A 661 7.77 -14.40 33.65
N PRO A 662 7.63 -14.25 34.98
CA PRO A 662 6.60 -13.41 35.59
C PRO A 662 6.56 -11.97 35.07
N ASP A 663 7.71 -11.41 34.71
CA ASP A 663 7.78 -10.04 34.15
C ASP A 663 7.16 -9.99 32.75
N GLN A 664 7.38 -11.03 31.94
CA GLN A 664 6.80 -11.17 30.61
C GLN A 664 5.29 -11.41 30.64
N GLU A 665 4.80 -12.19 31.62
CA GLU A 665 3.37 -12.39 31.85
C GLU A 665 2.67 -11.09 32.22
N SER A 666 3.27 -10.32 33.14
CA SER A 666 2.77 -9.01 33.55
C SER A 666 2.68 -8.06 32.37
N LYS A 667 3.68 -8.09 31.47
CA LYS A 667 3.67 -7.27 30.25
C LYS A 667 2.53 -7.66 29.30
N LEU A 668 2.26 -8.95 29.11
CA LEU A 668 1.12 -9.36 28.28
C LEU A 668 -0.22 -8.93 28.89
N ILE A 669 -0.38 -9.02 30.21
CA ILE A 669 -1.60 -8.57 30.91
C ILE A 669 -1.82 -7.06 30.70
N GLU A 670 -0.75 -6.26 30.74
CA GLU A 670 -0.80 -4.82 30.46
C GLU A 670 -1.26 -4.55 29.03
N ILE A 671 -0.67 -5.24 28.04
CA ILE A 671 -1.06 -5.15 26.62
C ILE A 671 -2.54 -5.56 26.45
N LEU A 672 -2.94 -6.69 27.02
CA LEU A 672 -4.32 -7.20 26.96
C LEU A 672 -5.33 -6.20 27.51
N THR A 673 -5.04 -5.63 28.68
CA THR A 673 -5.93 -4.69 29.37
C THR A 673 -6.04 -3.38 28.58
N ALA A 674 -4.92 -2.86 28.08
CA ALA A 674 -4.90 -1.66 27.25
C ALA A 674 -5.67 -1.87 25.93
N THR A 675 -5.39 -2.96 25.21
CA THR A 675 -6.08 -3.28 23.95
C THR A 675 -7.57 -3.49 24.16
N TYR A 676 -7.97 -4.21 25.21
CA TYR A 676 -9.40 -4.42 25.50
C TYR A 676 -10.11 -3.10 25.84
N ALA A 677 -9.49 -2.23 26.63
CA ALA A 677 -10.06 -0.92 26.94
C ALA A 677 -10.30 -0.09 25.67
N LYS A 678 -9.33 -0.06 24.75
CA LYS A 678 -9.48 0.64 23.46
C LYS A 678 -10.62 0.06 22.60
N ILE A 679 -10.74 -1.27 22.55
CA ILE A 679 -11.85 -1.94 21.84
C ILE A 679 -13.20 -1.54 22.45
N MET A 680 -13.32 -1.54 23.78
CA MET A 680 -14.55 -1.15 24.49
C MET A 680 -14.87 0.34 24.33
N ASN A 681 -13.87 1.19 24.07
CA ASN A 681 -14.02 2.61 23.75
C ASN A 681 -14.29 2.89 22.26
N HIS A 682 -14.49 1.85 21.44
CA HIS A 682 -14.70 1.94 19.99
C HIS A 682 -13.53 2.57 19.21
N GLU A 683 -12.30 2.47 19.71
CA GLU A 683 -11.10 2.97 19.03
C GLU A 683 -10.69 2.03 17.87
N PHE A 684 -11.38 2.18 16.72
CA PHE A 684 -11.18 1.41 15.49
C PHE A 684 -10.79 2.26 14.28
N ASP A 685 -10.77 3.58 14.44
CA ASP A 685 -10.64 4.58 13.39
C ASP A 685 -9.19 4.77 12.90
N GLU A 686 -8.20 4.18 13.58
CA GLU A 686 -6.81 4.25 13.14
C GLU A 686 -6.40 3.06 12.28
N GLY A 687 -6.15 3.31 10.99
CA GLY A 687 -5.55 2.32 10.08
C GLY A 687 -4.06 2.07 10.30
N CYS A 688 -3.53 0.99 9.72
CA CYS A 688 -2.09 0.75 9.67
C CYS A 688 -1.43 1.45 8.46
N GLU A 689 -0.12 1.63 8.53
CA GLU A 689 0.69 2.26 7.48
C GLU A 689 1.08 1.29 6.35
N GLU A 690 0.60 0.04 6.40
CA GLU A 690 0.93 -0.94 5.37
C GLU A 690 0.22 -0.61 4.06
N GLU A 691 1.00 -0.30 3.01
CA GLU A 691 0.48 0.05 1.69
C GLU A 691 -0.47 -1.00 1.11
N ARG A 692 -0.36 -2.26 1.53
CA ARG A 692 -1.16 -3.40 1.03
C ARG A 692 -2.28 -3.84 1.99
N CYS A 693 -2.53 -3.11 3.07
CA CYS A 693 -3.64 -3.44 3.95
C CYS A 693 -4.97 -3.25 3.21
N GLN A 694 -5.64 -4.37 2.91
CA GLN A 694 -6.89 -4.39 2.14
C GLN A 694 -7.96 -3.49 2.74
N TRP A 695 -8.19 -3.56 4.06
CA TRP A 695 -9.24 -2.78 4.71
C TRP A 695 -8.88 -1.29 4.84
N CYS A 696 -7.61 -0.95 5.07
CA CYS A 696 -7.18 0.45 5.05
C CYS A 696 -7.31 1.08 3.64
N GLN A 697 -6.97 0.33 2.60
CA GLN A 697 -7.21 0.77 1.21
C GLN A 697 -8.70 0.94 0.92
N PHE A 698 -9.51 -0.04 1.35
CA PHE A 698 -10.96 0.02 1.18
C PHE A 698 -11.58 1.27 1.82
N VAL A 699 -11.21 1.59 3.07
CA VAL A 699 -11.70 2.81 3.73
C VAL A 699 -11.29 4.08 2.98
N LYS A 700 -10.04 4.16 2.51
CA LYS A 700 -9.54 5.29 1.71
C LYS A 700 -10.31 5.45 0.39
N ASP A 701 -10.55 4.34 -0.32
CA ASP A 701 -11.16 4.35 -1.65
C ASP A 701 -12.68 4.59 -1.60
N SER A 702 -13.36 4.13 -0.53
CA SER A 702 -14.81 4.31 -0.33
C SER A 702 -15.23 5.66 0.26
N LYS A 703 -14.30 6.60 0.50
CA LYS A 703 -14.57 7.91 1.14
C LYS A 703 -15.36 7.80 2.45
N LEU A 704 -15.17 6.72 3.21
CA LEU A 704 -15.63 6.62 4.61
C LEU A 704 -14.77 7.46 5.57
N ASP A 705 -13.77 8.14 4.99
CA ASP A 705 -12.79 9.00 5.64
C ASP A 705 -13.39 10.39 5.95
N VAL A 706 -13.63 10.66 7.22
CA VAL A 706 -14.02 12.00 7.68
C VAL A 706 -12.76 12.82 7.95
N SER A 707 -12.18 13.35 6.88
CA SER A 707 -11.26 14.49 6.98
C SER A 707 -11.75 15.72 6.21
N SER A 708 -12.87 15.64 5.47
CA SER A 708 -13.42 16.75 4.68
C SER A 708 -14.53 17.56 5.35
N GLU A 709 -14.76 17.44 6.66
CA GLU A 709 -15.64 18.35 7.43
C GLU A 709 -14.86 19.21 8.43
N ILE A 710 -13.63 19.64 8.08
CA ILE A 710 -13.04 20.80 8.76
C ILE A 710 -13.61 22.04 8.07
N GLY A 711 -14.43 22.77 8.82
CA GLY A 711 -15.32 23.81 8.34
C GLY A 711 -14.63 24.88 7.51
N PHE A 712 -15.09 25.02 6.26
CA PHE A 712 -15.15 26.33 5.64
C PHE A 712 -16.23 27.10 6.39
N ALA A 713 -15.81 28.10 7.18
CA ALA A 713 -16.70 29.17 7.56
C ALA A 713 -17.28 29.75 6.27
N VAL A 714 -18.56 29.47 6.04
CA VAL A 714 -19.36 30.16 5.01
C VAL A 714 -19.29 31.63 5.39
N VAL A 715 -18.61 32.42 4.55
CA VAL A 715 -18.75 33.87 4.58
C VAL A 715 -20.22 34.14 4.27
N ASP A 716 -20.93 34.67 5.25
CA ASP A 716 -22.32 35.11 5.13
C ASP A 716 -22.46 36.04 3.92
N GLU A 717 -23.12 35.58 2.86
CA GLU A 717 -23.43 36.38 1.65
C GLU A 717 -24.49 37.47 1.91
N ASP A 718 -24.98 37.62 3.15
CA ASP A 718 -26.00 38.60 3.54
C ASP A 718 -25.44 39.94 4.09
N MET A 719 -24.12 40.19 4.06
CA MET A 719 -23.51 41.46 4.53
C MET A 719 -23.03 42.43 3.43
N ILE A 720 -23.47 42.30 2.17
CA ILE A 720 -23.24 43.32 1.12
C ILE A 720 -24.55 43.69 0.42
N ARG A 721 -25.55 44.10 1.21
CA ARG A 721 -26.68 44.94 0.75
C ARG A 721 -27.18 45.78 1.92
N ASP A 722 -26.42 46.83 2.25
CA ASP A 722 -26.91 48.15 2.70
C ASP A 722 -25.71 48.96 3.21
N GLU A 723 -25.09 49.73 2.30
CA GLU A 723 -24.61 51.12 2.44
C GLU A 723 -23.81 51.56 1.20
#